data_AF-A0A5C6KIW2-F1
#
_entry.id   AF-A0A5C6KIW2-F1
#
_cell.length_a   1.000
_cell.length_b   1.000
_cell.length_c   1.000
_cell.angle_alpha   90.00
_cell.angle_beta   90.00
_cell.angle_gamma   90.00
#
_symmetry.space_group_name_H-M   'P 1'
#
loop_
_entity.id
_entity.type
_entity.pdbx_description
1 polymer ?
#
loop_
_entity_poly.entity_id
_entity_poly.type
_entity_poly.pdbx_seq_one_letter_code
_entity_poly.pdbx_strand_id
1 'polypeptide(L)'
;MDIRIENLSYFCFRKIRRSLRMIMGMKKLLSLPPNLVDCFHAVEHVSTEEWFCTSDPVGARLGSGGGTTWLLEASRQKEAPDVPTEEWLGQEKRILLHAGGQSRRLPGYAPSGKILTPIPVFRWARGQRLSQNLLSLQLPLYERIMKKAPESLHTLIASGDVYIRANQPLQEIPEVDVVCYGLWVEPSLAKNHGVFVSSRKSPDTLDFMLQKPSLETLGELAGSHLFLMDIGIWLLSDKAVRLLMKHSYTEDGKAMKAYDLYAEFGLALGKNPRITDSELNQLSVAILPLPGGEFYHYGTSRELISSTLAVQNLVRDQRAIMQRKVKPHPAMFVQNAVLHQKLTAENSELWIENSYIGENWTLRGQQIITGVPENNWNLSLPEGVCVDVVPVGEANWAARPYGFNDLFKGALSDVSTLFMGKPILTWAMERGISLGGNEDIQNAPLFPICQTVDELGKVLRWMIMEPDREEGKHIWLSARKLSANDLSDQANLRRLVAQREVFRKKDWSLLAANHEKSVFYQLDLSDAAESFAKDKIVLPKALPEDNPLMKRIHNHMFRSQVMKISGVAYKEEEQKAFALLREGLVGSVLGSKQQPCLNVYRDQIVWGRSPVRIDLAGGWTDTPPYCLYAGGNVVNVAIELNGQPPLQVYIKPSDTHKIILRSIDLGAMEVISSWDELRDYNKVGSPFSIPKAALALAGFIPEFSAEAYASLDVQLEAFGSGLEITLLAAIPAGSGLGTSSILAATVLGAISDFCGLAWDKNEIGNRTLILEQLLTTGGGWQDQYGGVLHGLKLLQTNEGFNQNPLVRWLPEYLFTDPEYRPCHLLYYTGITRTAKDILSEIVRGMFLNSEAHLGLLSEMKAHALDMYEAIQCGDFVTYGKLIGKTWEQNKALDSGTNPAAVEAIISKIQAYALGYKLPGAGGGGYLYIVAKDPGAALQIRKILTLSPPNSNARFVEMSLSNKGLQISRS
;
A
#
# COMPACT_ATOMS: atom_id res chain seq x y z
N MET A 1 -15.32 -45.54 -35.78
CA MET A 1 -15.37 -44.07 -35.89
C MET A 1 -14.61 -43.54 -34.68
N ASP A 2 -13.30 -43.73 -34.71
CA ASP A 2 -12.35 -43.11 -33.78
C ASP A 2 -11.65 -41.98 -34.54
N ILE A 3 -11.11 -41.02 -33.78
CA ILE A 3 -10.48 -39.75 -34.20
C ILE A 3 -11.48 -38.58 -34.26
N ARG A 4 -11.58 -37.82 -33.15
CA ARG A 4 -11.73 -36.33 -33.08
C ARG A 4 -12.10 -35.74 -31.70
N ILE A 5 -11.67 -36.32 -30.57
CA ILE A 5 -11.98 -35.72 -29.25
C ILE A 5 -10.75 -35.22 -28.46
N GLU A 6 -9.52 -35.58 -28.84
CA GLU A 6 -8.34 -35.16 -28.04
C GLU A 6 -7.80 -33.75 -28.34
N ASN A 7 -8.11 -33.14 -29.50
CA ASN A 7 -7.54 -31.83 -29.87
C ASN A 7 -8.35 -30.60 -29.39
N LEU A 8 -9.61 -30.79 -28.95
CA LEU A 8 -10.45 -29.67 -28.48
C LEU A 8 -10.29 -29.37 -26.98
N SER A 9 -9.90 -30.34 -26.15
CA SER A 9 -9.62 -30.09 -24.72
C SER A 9 -8.29 -29.36 -24.52
N TYR A 10 -7.27 -29.66 -25.34
CA TYR A 10 -5.94 -29.06 -25.23
C TYR A 10 -5.93 -27.56 -25.58
N PHE A 11 -6.70 -27.15 -26.59
CA PHE A 11 -6.81 -25.74 -27.00
C PHE A 11 -7.62 -24.89 -26.01
N CYS A 12 -8.66 -25.48 -25.40
CA CYS A 12 -9.47 -24.82 -24.38
C CYS A 12 -8.70 -24.66 -23.05
N PHE A 13 -7.90 -25.67 -22.67
CA PHE A 13 -7.00 -25.58 -21.51
C PHE A 13 -5.91 -24.54 -21.70
N ARG A 14 -5.30 -24.40 -22.90
CA ARG A 14 -4.31 -23.34 -23.18
C ARG A 14 -4.92 -21.94 -23.10
N LYS A 15 -6.14 -21.74 -23.61
CA LYS A 15 -6.84 -20.44 -23.55
C LYS A 15 -7.28 -20.08 -22.13
N ILE A 16 -7.73 -21.07 -21.35
CA ILE A 16 -8.04 -20.91 -19.93
C ILE A 16 -6.78 -20.67 -19.11
N ARG A 17 -5.65 -21.35 -19.38
CA ARG A 17 -4.34 -21.03 -18.78
C ARG A 17 -3.80 -19.67 -19.22
N ARG A 18 -4.03 -19.22 -20.46
CA ARG A 18 -3.61 -17.89 -20.93
C ARG A 18 -4.48 -16.78 -20.32
N SER A 19 -5.77 -17.05 -20.13
CA SER A 19 -6.69 -16.14 -19.43
C SER A 19 -6.43 -16.14 -17.92
N LEU A 20 -6.13 -17.29 -17.32
CA LEU A 20 -5.67 -17.40 -15.93
C LEU A 20 -4.27 -16.81 -15.76
N ARG A 21 -3.35 -16.92 -16.73
CA ARG A 21 -2.03 -16.26 -16.71
C ARG A 21 -2.11 -14.75 -16.94
N MET A 22 -3.04 -14.27 -17.76
CA MET A 22 -3.35 -12.83 -17.81
C MET A 22 -3.96 -12.32 -16.49
N ILE A 23 -4.57 -13.21 -15.69
CA ILE A 23 -5.07 -12.92 -14.34
C ILE A 23 -3.98 -13.18 -13.27
N MET A 24 -2.97 -14.01 -13.54
CA MET A 24 -1.86 -14.34 -12.64
C MET A 24 -0.66 -13.45 -12.93
N GLY A 25 -0.54 -12.41 -12.12
CA GLY A 25 0.70 -11.80 -11.60
C GLY A 25 1.95 -11.69 -12.48
N MET A 26 2.52 -10.49 -12.52
CA MET A 26 3.92 -10.27 -12.94
C MET A 26 4.86 -11.22 -12.21
N LYS A 27 5.78 -11.88 -12.94
CA LYS A 27 6.72 -12.85 -12.37
C LYS A 27 7.92 -12.14 -11.73
N LYS A 28 8.39 -12.67 -10.59
CA LYS A 28 9.53 -12.12 -9.85
C LYS A 28 10.71 -13.08 -9.96
N LEU A 29 11.83 -12.60 -10.49
CA LEU A 29 13.07 -13.37 -10.62
C LEU A 29 14.13 -12.78 -9.70
N LEU A 30 14.78 -13.61 -8.89
CA LEU A 30 15.80 -13.17 -7.93
C LEU A 30 17.13 -13.87 -8.19
N SER A 31 18.20 -13.09 -8.30
CA SER A 31 19.56 -13.62 -8.10
C SER A 31 19.85 -13.60 -6.59
N LEU A 32 20.11 -14.75 -5.99
CA LEU A 32 20.30 -14.93 -4.53
C LEU A 32 21.63 -15.66 -4.23
N PRO A 33 22.14 -15.57 -2.98
CA PRO A 33 23.21 -16.45 -2.52
C PRO A 33 22.83 -17.94 -2.67
N PRO A 34 23.79 -18.85 -2.99
CA PRO A 34 23.48 -20.26 -3.29
C PRO A 34 22.68 -20.97 -2.20
N ASN A 35 23.02 -20.76 -0.93
CA ASN A 35 22.34 -21.37 0.22
C ASN A 35 20.87 -20.93 0.37
N LEU A 36 20.52 -19.73 -0.12
CA LEU A 36 19.19 -19.17 -0.01
C LEU A 36 18.25 -19.70 -1.09
N VAL A 37 18.75 -20.03 -2.29
CA VAL A 37 17.94 -20.48 -3.43
C VAL A 37 16.97 -21.60 -3.03
N ASP A 38 17.49 -22.65 -2.39
CA ASP A 38 16.71 -23.85 -2.05
C ASP A 38 15.74 -23.67 -0.87
N CYS A 39 15.89 -22.59 -0.09
CA CYS A 39 15.05 -22.35 1.07
C CYS A 39 14.22 -21.06 1.02
N PHE A 40 14.44 -20.19 0.03
CA PHE A 40 13.75 -18.91 -0.14
C PHE A 40 12.23 -19.04 -0.08
N HIS A 41 11.65 -19.95 -0.86
CA HIS A 41 10.20 -20.18 -0.89
C HIS A 41 9.62 -20.61 0.46
N ALA A 42 10.38 -21.42 1.21
CA ALA A 42 9.97 -21.87 2.52
C ALA A 42 10.10 -20.77 3.58
N VAL A 43 11.14 -19.93 3.47
CA VAL A 43 11.45 -18.84 4.41
C VAL A 43 10.51 -17.65 4.24
N GLU A 44 10.24 -17.24 2.99
CA GLU A 44 9.39 -16.08 2.70
C GLU A 44 7.92 -16.47 2.50
N HIS A 45 7.59 -17.77 2.56
CA HIS A 45 6.23 -18.30 2.36
C HIS A 45 5.61 -17.89 1.02
N VAL A 46 6.41 -17.85 -0.05
CA VAL A 46 6.00 -17.44 -1.40
C VAL A 46 5.92 -18.61 -2.38
N SER A 47 4.98 -18.52 -3.32
CA SER A 47 4.72 -19.53 -4.35
C SER A 47 5.89 -19.67 -5.35
N THR A 48 6.12 -20.90 -5.83
CA THR A 48 7.09 -21.20 -6.89
C THR A 48 6.57 -20.89 -8.30
N GLU A 49 5.29 -20.56 -8.45
CA GLU A 49 4.70 -20.15 -9.71
C GLU A 49 4.98 -18.67 -10.01
N GLU A 50 4.89 -17.83 -8.99
CA GLU A 50 5.11 -16.38 -9.10
C GLU A 50 6.58 -15.99 -8.93
N TRP A 51 7.33 -16.75 -8.13
CA TRP A 51 8.73 -16.47 -7.81
C TRP A 51 9.66 -17.52 -8.40
N PHE A 52 10.77 -17.06 -8.94
CA PHE A 52 11.88 -17.91 -9.34
C PHE A 52 13.19 -17.32 -8.81
N CYS A 53 14.03 -18.14 -8.22
CA CYS A 53 15.35 -17.71 -7.76
C CYS A 53 16.42 -18.69 -8.24
N THR A 54 17.63 -18.15 -8.47
CA THR A 54 18.84 -18.93 -8.72
C THR A 54 20.05 -18.15 -8.20
N SER A 55 21.20 -18.79 -8.13
CA SER A 55 22.50 -18.14 -7.96
C SER A 55 23.28 -18.19 -9.26
N ASP A 56 24.33 -17.37 -9.35
CA ASP A 56 25.36 -17.51 -10.39
C ASP A 56 25.98 -18.93 -10.32
N PRO A 57 26.48 -19.47 -11.46
CA PRO A 57 27.14 -20.78 -11.48
C PRO A 57 28.36 -20.82 -10.55
N VAL A 58 28.53 -21.95 -9.85
CA VAL A 58 29.65 -22.15 -8.92
C VAL A 58 30.98 -21.94 -9.65
N GLY A 59 31.82 -21.02 -9.14
CA GLY A 59 33.14 -20.73 -9.70
C GLY A 59 33.16 -19.78 -10.91
N ALA A 60 32.02 -19.34 -11.42
CA ALA A 60 31.94 -18.36 -12.51
C ALA A 60 31.26 -17.07 -12.05
N ARG A 61 31.90 -15.92 -12.25
CA ARG A 61 31.26 -14.60 -12.02
C ARG A 61 30.75 -14.08 -13.35
N LEU A 62 29.44 -13.95 -13.47
CA LEU A 62 28.80 -13.57 -14.75
C LEU A 62 28.62 -12.06 -14.92
N GLY A 63 28.86 -11.26 -13.88
CA GLY A 63 28.55 -9.82 -13.90
C GLY A 63 27.05 -9.56 -13.87
N SER A 64 26.63 -8.29 -13.72
CA SER A 64 25.21 -7.95 -13.60
C SER A 64 24.41 -8.20 -14.89
N GLY A 65 25.03 -8.03 -16.06
CA GLY A 65 24.43 -8.35 -17.37
C GLY A 65 24.37 -9.86 -17.60
N GLY A 66 25.48 -10.58 -17.42
CA GLY A 66 25.50 -12.05 -17.57
C GLY A 66 24.62 -12.76 -16.55
N GLY A 67 24.54 -12.27 -15.31
CA GLY A 67 23.63 -12.77 -14.28
C GLY A 67 22.16 -12.56 -14.64
N THR A 68 21.83 -11.47 -15.34
CA THR A 68 20.47 -11.24 -15.89
C THR A 68 20.12 -12.31 -16.91
N THR A 69 21.03 -12.57 -17.86
CA THR A 69 20.88 -13.60 -18.89
C THR A 69 20.69 -14.98 -18.26
N TRP A 70 21.55 -15.34 -17.30
CA TRP A 70 21.48 -16.61 -16.58
C TRP A 70 20.14 -16.80 -15.87
N LEU A 71 19.67 -15.77 -15.14
CA LEU A 71 18.41 -15.81 -14.41
C LEU A 71 17.21 -16.01 -15.34
N LEU A 72 17.20 -15.34 -16.50
CA LEU A 72 16.15 -15.49 -17.53
C LEU A 72 16.17 -16.89 -18.16
N GLU A 73 17.34 -17.39 -18.55
CA GLU A 73 17.47 -18.71 -19.17
C GLU A 73 17.12 -19.84 -18.21
N ALA A 74 17.60 -19.77 -16.97
CA ALA A 74 17.27 -20.77 -15.95
C ALA A 74 15.77 -20.79 -15.65
N SER A 75 15.12 -19.61 -15.62
CA SER A 75 13.67 -19.51 -15.42
C SER A 75 12.91 -20.13 -16.60
N ARG A 76 13.29 -19.77 -17.85
CA ARG A 76 12.71 -20.32 -19.07
C ARG A 76 12.88 -21.83 -19.14
N GLN A 77 14.07 -22.34 -18.85
CA GLN A 77 14.37 -23.77 -18.92
C GLN A 77 13.53 -24.58 -17.91
N LYS A 78 13.28 -24.03 -16.72
CA LYS A 78 12.42 -24.66 -15.71
C LYS A 78 10.94 -24.62 -16.08
N GLU A 79 10.48 -23.52 -16.67
CA GLU A 79 9.06 -23.31 -16.91
C GLU A 79 8.58 -23.83 -18.28
N ALA A 80 9.36 -23.56 -19.32
CA ALA A 80 9.00 -23.73 -20.72
C ALA A 80 10.24 -24.07 -21.57
N PRO A 81 10.88 -25.25 -21.34
CA PRO A 81 12.13 -25.62 -22.01
C PRO A 81 12.00 -25.67 -23.53
N ASP A 82 10.81 -26.03 -24.04
CA ASP A 82 10.53 -26.19 -25.47
C ASP A 82 10.12 -24.89 -26.17
N VAL A 83 9.92 -23.79 -25.43
CA VAL A 83 9.49 -22.50 -26.00
C VAL A 83 10.73 -21.65 -26.33
N PRO A 84 10.87 -21.16 -27.57
CA PRO A 84 11.96 -20.25 -27.94
C PRO A 84 12.00 -19.01 -27.04
N THR A 85 13.20 -18.53 -26.70
CA THR A 85 13.38 -17.36 -25.82
C THR A 85 12.58 -16.15 -26.27
N GLU A 86 12.51 -15.89 -27.57
CA GLU A 86 11.75 -14.77 -28.14
C GLU A 86 10.24 -14.88 -27.90
N GLU A 87 9.67 -16.07 -28.07
CA GLU A 87 8.25 -16.30 -27.77
C GLU A 87 8.00 -16.25 -26.27
N TRP A 88 8.94 -16.72 -25.44
CA TRP A 88 8.78 -16.73 -23.98
C TRP A 88 8.86 -15.32 -23.38
N LEU A 89 9.76 -14.45 -23.84
CA LEU A 89 9.93 -13.10 -23.31
C LEU A 89 8.62 -12.30 -23.41
N GLY A 90 7.96 -12.31 -24.57
CA GLY A 90 6.71 -11.58 -24.80
C GLY A 90 5.44 -12.19 -24.20
N GLN A 91 5.53 -13.24 -23.38
CA GLN A 91 4.34 -13.88 -22.77
C GLN A 91 3.85 -13.21 -21.50
N GLU A 92 4.74 -12.59 -20.73
CA GLU A 92 4.44 -12.03 -19.41
C GLU A 92 5.47 -10.98 -19.00
N LYS A 93 5.04 -10.07 -18.13
CA LYS A 93 5.88 -9.04 -17.50
C LYS A 93 6.67 -9.63 -16.32
N ARG A 94 7.93 -9.21 -16.16
CA ARG A 94 8.87 -9.74 -15.18
C ARG A 94 9.64 -8.63 -14.44
N ILE A 95 9.88 -8.85 -13.15
CA ILE A 95 10.73 -8.01 -12.30
C ILE A 95 11.92 -8.86 -11.86
N LEU A 96 13.14 -8.42 -12.20
CA LEU A 96 14.39 -9.07 -11.87
C LEU A 96 15.12 -8.25 -10.82
N LEU A 97 15.53 -8.91 -9.72
CA LEU A 97 16.29 -8.27 -8.64
C LEU A 97 17.62 -8.97 -8.45
N HIS A 98 18.70 -8.20 -8.56
CA HIS A 98 20.05 -8.68 -8.31
C HIS A 98 20.43 -8.57 -6.83
N ALA A 99 20.46 -9.70 -6.13
CA ALA A 99 20.77 -9.77 -4.69
C ALA A 99 21.83 -10.82 -4.31
N GLY A 100 22.42 -11.54 -5.26
CA GLY A 100 23.39 -12.63 -5.03
C GLY A 100 24.84 -12.21 -4.78
N GLY A 101 25.12 -10.92 -4.59
CA GLY A 101 26.48 -10.43 -4.37
C GLY A 101 27.08 -10.91 -3.03
N GLN A 102 28.42 -11.05 -2.97
CA GLN A 102 29.17 -11.52 -1.78
C GLN A 102 28.96 -10.70 -0.49
N SER A 103 28.38 -9.50 -0.59
CA SER A 103 27.99 -8.67 0.56
C SER A 103 29.11 -8.43 1.59
N ARG A 104 30.36 -8.34 1.12
CA ARG A 104 31.58 -8.21 1.95
C ARG A 104 31.52 -7.12 3.02
N ARG A 105 30.90 -5.98 2.69
CA ARG A 105 30.83 -4.79 3.55
C ARG A 105 29.62 -4.75 4.49
N LEU A 106 28.75 -5.77 4.43
CA LEU A 106 27.68 -6.00 5.39
C LEU A 106 27.69 -7.48 5.80
N PRO A 107 28.72 -7.94 6.55
CA PRO A 107 28.90 -9.35 6.85
C PRO A 107 27.66 -10.00 7.47
N GLY A 108 27.04 -9.40 8.49
CA GLY A 108 25.91 -9.98 9.23
C GLY A 108 24.71 -10.40 8.38
N TYR A 109 24.53 -9.82 7.19
CA TYR A 109 23.45 -10.18 6.26
C TYR A 109 23.94 -10.84 4.97
N ALA A 110 25.24 -11.15 4.84
CA ALA A 110 25.76 -11.88 3.69
C ALA A 110 25.13 -13.28 3.53
N PRO A 111 24.97 -14.11 4.59
CA PRO A 111 24.39 -15.44 4.43
C PRO A 111 22.90 -15.42 4.06
N SER A 112 22.14 -14.45 4.56
CA SER A 112 20.70 -14.31 4.24
C SER A 112 20.42 -13.52 2.97
N GLY A 113 21.44 -12.90 2.37
CA GLY A 113 21.30 -11.88 1.34
C GLY A 113 20.78 -10.55 1.89
N LYS A 114 21.26 -9.44 1.31
CA LYS A 114 20.84 -8.07 1.69
C LYS A 114 19.35 -7.81 1.48
N ILE A 115 18.76 -8.48 0.48
CA ILE A 115 17.35 -8.28 0.13
C ILE A 115 16.41 -8.78 1.24
N LEU A 116 16.87 -9.70 2.08
CA LEU A 116 16.13 -10.21 3.25
C LEU A 116 16.58 -9.56 4.58
N THR A 117 17.34 -8.46 4.52
CA THR A 117 17.66 -7.67 5.71
C THR A 117 16.37 -7.12 6.32
N PRO A 118 16.05 -7.44 7.60
CA PRO A 118 14.84 -6.95 8.24
C PRO A 118 14.90 -5.43 8.44
N ILE A 119 13.81 -4.72 8.10
CA ILE A 119 13.76 -3.26 8.21
C ILE A 119 12.72 -2.86 9.25
N PRO A 120 13.08 -2.05 10.26
CA PRO A 120 12.14 -1.65 11.29
C PRO A 120 11.00 -0.81 10.71
N VAL A 121 9.82 -1.00 11.27
CA VAL A 121 8.62 -0.22 10.94
C VAL A 121 8.90 1.27 11.10
N PHE A 122 8.47 2.07 10.13
CA PHE A 122 8.65 3.51 10.11
C PHE A 122 7.68 4.17 11.10
N ARG A 123 8.20 5.05 11.95
CA ARG A 123 7.43 5.73 13.02
C ARG A 123 6.26 6.61 12.53
N TRP A 124 6.22 6.91 11.24
CA TRP A 124 5.22 7.74 10.57
C TRP A 124 4.34 6.94 9.59
N ALA A 125 4.67 5.67 9.33
CA ALA A 125 3.92 4.82 8.41
C ALA A 125 2.89 3.96 9.15
N ARG A 126 1.83 3.62 8.43
CA ARG A 126 0.72 2.78 8.91
C ARG A 126 0.55 1.59 7.97
N GLY A 127 0.20 0.43 8.52
CA GLY A 127 0.01 -0.80 7.76
C GLY A 127 1.31 -1.50 7.36
N GLN A 128 2.42 -1.20 8.05
CA GLN A 128 3.67 -1.95 7.87
C GLN A 128 3.69 -3.19 8.76
N ARG A 129 4.35 -4.24 8.27
CA ARG A 129 4.48 -5.51 8.99
C ARG A 129 5.71 -5.50 9.87
N LEU A 130 5.62 -6.15 11.03
CA LEU A 130 6.80 -6.34 11.91
C LEU A 130 7.84 -7.26 11.27
N SER A 131 7.39 -8.11 10.35
CA SER A 131 8.19 -9.08 9.61
C SER A 131 8.89 -8.53 8.37
N GLN A 132 8.64 -7.26 8.00
CA GLN A 132 9.08 -6.70 6.72
C GLN A 132 10.61 -6.71 6.56
N ASN A 133 11.04 -6.84 5.31
CA ASN A 133 12.43 -6.81 4.90
C ASN A 133 12.63 -5.83 3.72
N LEU A 134 13.86 -5.72 3.24
CA LEU A 134 14.17 -4.82 2.13
C LEU A 134 13.38 -5.19 0.85
N LEU A 135 13.26 -6.48 0.52
CA LEU A 135 12.47 -6.98 -0.62
C LEU A 135 11.02 -6.49 -0.56
N SER A 136 10.34 -6.69 0.58
CA SER A 136 8.93 -6.34 0.74
C SER A 136 8.68 -4.84 0.63
N LEU A 137 9.67 -4.01 0.98
CA LEU A 137 9.57 -2.55 0.84
C LEU A 137 9.85 -2.07 -0.59
N GLN A 138 10.72 -2.75 -1.32
CA GLN A 138 11.08 -2.40 -2.70
C GLN A 138 9.99 -2.76 -3.71
N LEU A 139 9.42 -3.96 -3.58
CA LEU A 139 8.56 -4.56 -4.59
C LEU A 139 7.35 -3.69 -5.00
N PRO A 140 6.63 -3.01 -4.09
CA PRO A 140 5.46 -2.22 -4.45
C PRO A 140 5.76 -1.12 -5.48
N LEU A 141 6.94 -0.48 -5.42
CA LEU A 141 7.32 0.53 -6.40
C LEU A 141 7.56 -0.10 -7.78
N TYR A 142 8.27 -1.23 -7.82
CA TYR A 142 8.59 -1.93 -9.08
C TYR A 142 7.34 -2.47 -9.76
N GLU A 143 6.38 -2.99 -9.00
CA GLU A 143 5.08 -3.41 -9.52
C GLU A 143 4.29 -2.24 -10.08
N ARG A 144 4.31 -1.06 -9.43
CA ARG A 144 3.66 0.15 -9.94
C ARG A 144 4.30 0.63 -11.24
N ILE A 145 5.63 0.58 -11.34
CA ILE A 145 6.36 0.91 -12.57
C ILE A 145 5.96 -0.06 -13.70
N MET A 146 5.97 -1.37 -13.44
CA MET A 146 5.65 -2.38 -14.46
C MET A 146 4.19 -2.38 -14.90
N LYS A 147 3.26 -2.05 -14.00
CA LYS A 147 1.84 -1.82 -14.36
C LYS A 147 1.69 -0.63 -15.31
N LYS A 148 2.55 0.39 -15.22
CA LYS A 148 2.56 1.54 -16.14
C LYS A 148 3.37 1.30 -17.42
N ALA A 149 4.23 0.29 -17.46
CA ALA A 149 5.06 0.03 -18.63
C ALA A 149 4.20 -0.36 -19.86
N PRO A 150 4.53 0.10 -21.08
CA PRO A 150 3.87 -0.34 -22.30
C PRO A 150 4.01 -1.86 -22.51
N GLU A 151 3.15 -2.43 -23.37
CA GLU A 151 3.16 -3.87 -23.69
C GLU A 151 4.47 -4.31 -24.37
N SER A 152 5.26 -3.40 -24.93
CA SER A 152 6.57 -3.73 -25.52
C SER A 152 7.69 -3.92 -24.50
N LEU A 153 7.49 -3.49 -23.23
CA LEU A 153 8.47 -3.56 -22.15
C LEU A 153 8.09 -4.64 -21.14
N HIS A 154 8.65 -5.84 -21.30
CA HIS A 154 8.34 -7.00 -20.46
C HIS A 154 9.30 -7.19 -19.27
N THR A 155 10.45 -6.54 -19.26
CA THR A 155 11.54 -6.87 -18.32
C THR A 155 11.98 -5.64 -17.52
N LEU A 156 11.80 -5.66 -16.20
CA LEU A 156 12.39 -4.68 -15.28
C LEU A 156 13.59 -5.30 -14.57
N ILE A 157 14.73 -4.62 -14.58
CA ILE A 157 15.93 -5.01 -13.85
C ILE A 157 16.18 -3.99 -12.74
N ALA A 158 16.34 -4.46 -11.50
CA ALA A 158 16.61 -3.62 -10.35
C ALA A 158 17.69 -4.17 -9.40
N SER A 159 18.32 -3.27 -8.63
CA SER A 159 19.25 -3.66 -7.56
C SER A 159 18.51 -4.13 -6.31
N GLY A 160 19.00 -5.21 -5.68
CA GLY A 160 18.47 -5.75 -4.44
C GLY A 160 18.96 -5.06 -3.16
N ASP A 161 19.88 -4.10 -3.24
CA ASP A 161 20.48 -3.44 -2.06
C ASP A 161 20.18 -1.94 -1.91
N VAL A 162 19.18 -1.45 -2.63
CA VAL A 162 18.75 -0.05 -2.57
C VAL A 162 17.25 0.04 -2.33
N TYR A 163 16.83 0.77 -1.31
CA TYR A 163 15.42 1.16 -1.16
C TYR A 163 15.16 2.49 -1.86
N ILE A 164 14.20 2.48 -2.79
CA ILE A 164 13.82 3.65 -3.58
C ILE A 164 12.39 4.01 -3.24
N ARG A 165 12.13 5.31 -3.05
CA ARG A 165 10.77 5.84 -2.85
C ARG A 165 10.42 6.85 -3.92
N ALA A 166 9.15 6.89 -4.30
CA ALA A 166 8.58 7.94 -5.13
C ALA A 166 7.49 8.65 -4.32
N ASN A 167 7.73 9.91 -3.96
CA ASN A 167 6.78 10.71 -3.17
C ASN A 167 5.75 11.44 -4.03
N GLN A 168 5.85 11.31 -5.36
CA GLN A 168 4.93 11.89 -6.33
C GLN A 168 4.42 10.81 -7.30
N PRO A 169 3.32 11.07 -8.03
CA PRO A 169 2.83 10.15 -9.06
C PRO A 169 3.90 9.82 -10.11
N LEU A 170 3.92 8.56 -10.54
CA LEU A 170 4.82 8.10 -11.60
C LEU A 170 4.41 8.72 -12.94
N GLN A 171 5.38 9.13 -13.75
CA GLN A 171 5.18 9.62 -15.11
C GLN A 171 4.71 8.50 -16.05
N GLU A 172 4.23 8.87 -17.25
CA GLU A 172 4.04 7.90 -18.33
C GLU A 172 5.39 7.37 -18.83
N ILE A 173 5.39 6.10 -19.24
CA ILE A 173 6.61 5.42 -19.69
C ILE A 173 6.56 5.40 -21.23
N PRO A 174 7.55 5.99 -21.92
CA PRO A 174 7.55 6.06 -23.37
C PRO A 174 7.81 4.67 -23.98
N GLU A 175 7.31 4.49 -25.19
CA GLU A 175 7.51 3.25 -25.96
C GLU A 175 8.86 3.29 -26.68
N VAL A 176 9.90 2.77 -26.04
CA VAL A 176 11.29 2.69 -26.53
C VAL A 176 11.93 1.35 -26.16
N ASP A 177 13.12 1.05 -26.67
CA ASP A 177 13.78 -0.24 -26.42
C ASP A 177 14.31 -0.37 -24.99
N VAL A 178 14.79 0.73 -24.38
CA VAL A 178 15.31 0.80 -23.00
C VAL A 178 14.83 2.07 -22.31
N VAL A 179 14.31 1.95 -21.08
CA VAL A 179 13.98 3.09 -20.21
C VAL A 179 14.80 2.99 -18.94
N CYS A 180 15.60 4.03 -18.66
CA CYS A 180 16.39 4.11 -17.45
C CYS A 180 15.79 5.14 -16.49
N TYR A 181 15.54 4.75 -15.24
CA TYR A 181 15.17 5.71 -14.22
C TYR A 181 16.39 6.34 -13.56
N GLY A 182 16.31 7.64 -13.28
CA GLY A 182 17.35 8.33 -12.55
C GLY A 182 16.82 9.37 -11.56
N LEU A 183 17.74 9.93 -10.76
CA LEU A 183 17.45 10.99 -9.81
C LEU A 183 18.28 12.23 -10.08
N TRP A 184 17.64 13.39 -9.91
CA TRP A 184 18.34 14.65 -9.81
C TRP A 184 19.05 14.73 -8.46
N VAL A 185 20.38 14.75 -8.49
CA VAL A 185 21.22 14.82 -7.29
C VAL A 185 22.35 15.81 -7.50
N GLU A 186 22.96 16.26 -6.41
CA GLU A 186 24.18 17.04 -6.48
C GLU A 186 25.33 16.20 -7.10
N PRO A 187 26.22 16.82 -7.90
CA PRO A 187 27.36 16.12 -8.52
C PRO A 187 28.26 15.37 -7.52
N SER A 188 28.34 15.85 -6.28
CA SER A 188 29.07 15.24 -5.17
C SER A 188 28.61 13.81 -4.85
N LEU A 189 27.31 13.53 -5.00
CA LEU A 189 26.70 12.22 -4.81
C LEU A 189 26.86 11.36 -6.06
N ALA A 190 26.71 11.96 -7.25
CA ALA A 190 26.79 11.28 -8.54
C ALA A 190 28.14 10.58 -8.81
N LYS A 191 29.25 11.10 -8.26
CA LYS A 191 30.61 10.55 -8.48
C LYS A 191 30.78 9.06 -8.08
N ASN A 192 29.92 8.55 -7.21
CA ASN A 192 29.99 7.18 -6.71
C ASN A 192 29.10 6.20 -7.51
N HIS A 193 28.31 6.71 -8.45
CA HIS A 193 27.25 5.97 -9.16
C HIS A 193 27.40 6.09 -10.69
N GLY A 194 26.56 5.35 -11.41
CA GLY A 194 26.33 5.58 -12.83
C GLY A 194 25.61 6.93 -13.03
N VAL A 195 25.92 7.63 -14.11
CA VAL A 195 25.30 8.91 -14.46
C VAL A 195 24.83 8.87 -15.90
N PHE A 196 23.53 9.04 -16.10
CA PHE A 196 22.94 9.26 -17.40
C PHE A 196 23.13 10.73 -17.79
N VAL A 197 23.62 10.95 -19.01
CA VAL A 197 23.89 12.28 -19.54
C VAL A 197 22.96 12.51 -20.73
N SER A 198 22.20 13.61 -20.69
CA SER A 198 21.32 14.02 -21.77
C SER A 198 21.61 15.45 -22.20
N SER A 199 21.39 15.74 -23.49
CA SER A 199 21.50 17.11 -23.99
C SER A 199 20.39 17.98 -23.42
N ARG A 200 20.69 19.25 -23.09
CA ARG A 200 19.65 20.22 -22.69
C ARG A 200 18.56 20.43 -23.74
N LYS A 201 18.82 20.09 -25.02
CA LYS A 201 17.83 20.16 -26.11
C LYS A 201 16.89 18.95 -26.16
N SER A 202 17.29 17.82 -25.59
CA SER A 202 16.52 16.57 -25.57
C SER A 202 16.71 15.87 -24.21
N PRO A 203 16.11 16.41 -23.13
CA PRO A 203 16.40 15.99 -21.76
C PRO A 203 16.00 14.53 -21.47
N ASP A 204 15.00 14.01 -22.18
CA ASP A 204 14.40 12.69 -21.94
C ASP A 204 15.06 11.57 -22.77
N THR A 205 16.05 11.91 -23.61
CA THR A 205 16.77 10.93 -24.45
C THR A 205 18.21 10.81 -23.97
N LEU A 206 18.69 9.57 -23.82
CA LEU A 206 20.08 9.33 -23.45
C LEU A 206 21.03 9.78 -24.55
N ASP A 207 21.97 10.65 -24.21
CA ASP A 207 23.10 10.97 -25.08
C ASP A 207 24.20 9.94 -24.86
N PHE A 208 24.66 9.79 -23.61
CA PHE A 208 25.59 8.74 -23.19
C PHE A 208 25.55 8.51 -21.67
N MET A 209 26.11 7.39 -21.22
CA MET A 209 26.29 7.08 -19.81
C MET A 209 27.75 7.26 -19.37
N LEU A 210 27.97 7.61 -18.10
CA LEU A 210 29.27 7.63 -17.44
C LEU A 210 29.22 6.73 -16.19
N GLN A 211 30.30 6.02 -15.90
CA GLN A 211 30.41 5.22 -14.68
C GLN A 211 31.38 5.88 -13.69
N LYS A 212 30.87 6.28 -12.52
CA LYS A 212 31.65 6.91 -11.43
C LYS A 212 32.52 8.08 -11.92
N PRO A 213 31.93 9.08 -12.61
CA PRO A 213 32.69 10.19 -13.19
C PRO A 213 33.32 11.08 -12.11
N SER A 214 34.43 11.73 -12.45
CA SER A 214 35.03 12.76 -11.59
C SER A 214 34.17 14.03 -11.58
N LEU A 215 34.31 14.83 -10.52
CA LEU A 215 33.63 16.14 -10.43
C LEU A 215 34.04 17.10 -11.55
N GLU A 216 35.29 17.02 -11.98
CA GLU A 216 35.82 17.80 -13.10
C GLU A 216 35.09 17.44 -14.41
N THR A 217 34.95 16.15 -14.71
CA THR A 217 34.22 15.67 -15.89
C THR A 217 32.76 16.15 -15.90
N LEU A 218 32.08 16.08 -14.75
CA LEU A 218 30.71 16.58 -14.62
C LEU A 218 30.65 18.11 -14.78
N GLY A 219 31.64 18.83 -14.26
CA GLY A 219 31.75 20.28 -14.38
C GLY A 219 31.88 20.75 -15.83
N GLU A 220 32.73 20.10 -16.62
CA GLU A 220 32.93 20.41 -18.05
C GLU A 220 31.64 20.24 -18.87
N LEU A 221 30.85 19.21 -18.55
CA LEU A 221 29.62 18.87 -19.29
C LEU A 221 28.40 19.70 -18.84
N ALA A 222 28.44 20.34 -17.66
CA ALA A 222 27.27 20.95 -17.02
C ALA A 222 26.65 22.10 -17.84
N GLY A 223 27.44 22.80 -18.66
CA GLY A 223 26.96 23.89 -19.51
C GLY A 223 26.03 23.43 -20.64
N SER A 224 26.29 22.25 -21.20
CA SER A 224 25.59 21.72 -22.38
C SER A 224 24.65 20.55 -22.09
N HIS A 225 24.86 19.84 -20.98
CA HIS A 225 24.16 18.61 -20.63
C HIS A 225 23.46 18.70 -19.27
N LEU A 226 22.56 17.73 -19.06
CA LEU A 226 21.90 17.43 -17.80
C LEU A 226 22.35 16.05 -17.31
N PHE A 227 22.36 15.87 -15.99
CA PHE A 227 22.82 14.63 -15.36
C PHE A 227 21.74 14.04 -14.46
N LEU A 228 21.47 12.75 -14.66
CA LEU A 228 20.64 11.96 -13.77
C LEU A 228 21.49 10.83 -13.19
N MET A 229 21.50 10.73 -11.86
CA MET A 229 22.14 9.59 -11.20
C MET A 229 21.30 8.35 -11.44
N ASP A 230 21.94 7.29 -11.91
CA ASP A 230 21.32 5.97 -12.06
C ASP A 230 20.93 5.41 -10.69
N ILE A 231 19.66 5.03 -10.57
CA ILE A 231 19.14 4.38 -9.36
C ILE A 231 19.04 2.86 -9.49
N GLY A 232 19.47 2.32 -10.64
CA GLY A 232 19.43 0.90 -10.91
C GLY A 232 18.01 0.38 -11.08
N ILE A 233 17.14 1.10 -11.80
CA ILE A 233 15.85 0.58 -12.31
C ILE A 233 15.81 0.78 -13.83
N TRP A 234 15.81 -0.33 -14.57
CA TRP A 234 15.90 -0.34 -16.03
C TRP A 234 14.75 -1.18 -16.60
N LEU A 235 14.00 -0.64 -17.54
CA LEU A 235 13.00 -1.38 -18.32
C LEU A 235 13.57 -1.71 -19.69
N LEU A 236 13.48 -2.96 -20.10
CA LEU A 236 14.01 -3.45 -21.36
C LEU A 236 12.89 -4.10 -22.18
N SER A 237 12.91 -3.80 -23.47
CA SER A 237 12.15 -4.50 -24.50
C SER A 237 12.74 -5.89 -24.75
N ASP A 238 11.96 -6.77 -25.38
CA ASP A 238 12.44 -8.10 -25.75
C ASP A 238 13.64 -8.04 -26.72
N LYS A 239 13.71 -7.00 -27.57
CA LYS A 239 14.86 -6.72 -28.43
C LYS A 239 16.11 -6.40 -27.61
N ALA A 240 16.00 -5.48 -26.64
CA ALA A 240 17.11 -5.11 -25.77
C ALA A 240 17.61 -6.30 -24.93
N VAL A 241 16.68 -7.09 -24.38
CA VAL A 241 17.02 -8.31 -23.63
C VAL A 241 17.78 -9.29 -24.52
N ARG A 242 17.32 -9.57 -25.74
CA ARG A 242 18.04 -10.50 -26.65
C ARG A 242 19.46 -10.06 -26.94
N LEU A 243 19.70 -8.77 -27.17
CA LEU A 243 21.06 -8.28 -27.39
C LEU A 243 21.90 -8.42 -26.11
N LEU A 244 21.35 -8.06 -24.95
CA LEU A 244 22.03 -8.28 -23.67
C LEU A 244 22.41 -9.77 -23.46
N MET A 245 21.49 -10.68 -23.79
CA MET A 245 21.75 -12.12 -23.73
C MET A 245 22.88 -12.52 -24.69
N LYS A 246 22.82 -12.08 -25.96
CA LYS A 246 23.86 -12.35 -26.97
C LYS A 246 25.24 -11.87 -26.50
N HIS A 247 25.35 -10.66 -25.97
CA HIS A 247 26.60 -10.10 -25.48
C HIS A 247 27.09 -10.71 -24.16
N SER A 248 26.26 -11.48 -23.47
CA SER A 248 26.66 -12.25 -22.29
C SER A 248 27.44 -13.53 -22.64
N TYR A 249 27.51 -13.91 -23.92
CA TYR A 249 28.29 -15.05 -24.40
C TYR A 249 29.60 -14.64 -25.09
N THR A 250 30.52 -15.59 -25.18
CA THR A 250 31.69 -15.52 -26.06
C THR A 250 31.25 -15.47 -27.53
N GLU A 251 32.11 -14.98 -28.43
CA GLU A 251 31.77 -14.82 -29.86
C GLU A 251 31.35 -16.13 -30.56
N ASP A 252 31.84 -17.27 -30.06
CA ASP A 252 31.46 -18.59 -30.54
C ASP A 252 30.12 -19.11 -29.98
N GLY A 253 29.49 -18.36 -29.07
CA GLY A 253 28.22 -18.67 -28.42
C GLY A 253 28.26 -19.84 -27.43
N LYS A 254 29.46 -20.34 -27.07
CA LYS A 254 29.58 -21.60 -26.30
C LYS A 254 29.67 -21.41 -24.79
N ALA A 255 30.23 -20.29 -24.34
CA ALA A 255 30.44 -20.03 -22.92
C ALA A 255 29.92 -18.64 -22.55
N MET A 256 29.28 -18.52 -21.39
CA MET A 256 28.99 -17.20 -20.81
C MET A 256 30.29 -16.54 -20.35
N LYS A 257 30.40 -15.24 -20.60
CA LYS A 257 31.48 -14.39 -20.08
C LYS A 257 30.94 -13.48 -18.98
N ALA A 258 31.85 -12.94 -18.16
CA ALA A 258 31.50 -11.84 -17.27
C ALA A 258 31.09 -10.63 -18.13
N TYR A 259 29.84 -10.20 -18.00
CA TYR A 259 29.31 -9.05 -18.73
C TYR A 259 28.56 -8.14 -17.76
N ASP A 260 29.00 -6.89 -17.60
CA ASP A 260 28.39 -5.94 -16.67
C ASP A 260 27.34 -5.04 -17.34
N LEU A 261 26.16 -4.97 -16.73
CA LEU A 261 25.04 -4.17 -17.21
C LEU A 261 25.38 -2.67 -17.24
N TYR A 262 26.14 -2.17 -16.26
CA TYR A 262 26.40 -0.74 -16.13
C TYR A 262 27.69 -0.33 -16.85
N ALA A 263 28.76 -1.11 -16.70
CA ALA A 263 30.09 -0.80 -17.23
C ALA A 263 30.26 -1.13 -18.72
N GLU A 264 29.48 -2.08 -19.24
CA GLU A 264 29.62 -2.52 -20.64
C GLU A 264 28.34 -2.22 -21.43
N PHE A 265 27.21 -2.82 -21.05
CA PHE A 265 25.94 -2.61 -21.76
C PHE A 265 25.51 -1.14 -21.71
N GLY A 266 25.47 -0.53 -20.51
CA GLY A 266 25.07 0.86 -20.31
C GLY A 266 25.95 1.88 -21.01
N LEU A 267 27.27 1.67 -21.07
CA LEU A 267 28.20 2.55 -21.78
C LEU A 267 28.08 2.45 -23.31
N ALA A 268 27.46 1.39 -23.83
CA ALA A 268 27.15 1.20 -25.24
C ALA A 268 25.78 1.79 -25.65
N LEU A 269 25.03 2.37 -24.71
CA LEU A 269 23.73 2.98 -24.98
C LEU A 269 23.81 4.49 -25.20
N GLY A 270 22.83 5.02 -25.94
CA GLY A 270 22.66 6.45 -26.20
C GLY A 270 23.04 6.86 -27.62
N LYS A 271 22.87 8.15 -27.92
CA LYS A 271 23.18 8.73 -29.24
C LYS A 271 24.69 8.82 -29.53
N ASN A 272 25.49 9.13 -28.51
CA ASN A 272 26.95 9.28 -28.61
C ASN A 272 27.65 8.39 -27.56
N PRO A 273 27.51 7.06 -27.65
CA PRO A 273 27.91 6.11 -26.62
C PRO A 273 29.43 6.07 -26.40
N ARG A 274 29.85 5.64 -25.20
CA ARG A 274 31.28 5.54 -24.83
C ARG A 274 31.93 4.24 -25.31
N ILE A 275 31.12 3.20 -25.51
CA ILE A 275 31.53 1.95 -26.14
C ILE A 275 30.80 1.84 -27.48
N THR A 276 31.56 1.63 -28.57
CA THR A 276 31.00 1.44 -29.90
C THR A 276 30.58 -0.01 -30.08
N ASP A 277 29.31 -0.24 -30.37
CA ASP A 277 28.72 -1.55 -30.66
C ASP A 277 27.56 -1.37 -31.63
N SER A 278 27.74 -1.84 -32.87
CA SER A 278 26.80 -1.55 -33.96
C SER A 278 25.37 -2.06 -33.73
N GLU A 279 25.17 -3.08 -32.88
CA GLU A 279 23.85 -3.63 -32.57
C GLU A 279 23.22 -2.89 -31.38
N LEU A 280 23.97 -2.69 -30.30
CA LEU A 280 23.48 -1.98 -29.11
C LEU A 280 23.23 -0.49 -29.36
N ASN A 281 24.04 0.15 -30.20
CA ASN A 281 23.88 1.57 -30.53
C ASN A 281 22.57 1.84 -31.34
N GLN A 282 21.88 0.81 -31.85
CA GLN A 282 20.59 0.94 -32.53
C GLN A 282 19.38 0.89 -31.58
N LEU A 283 19.60 0.67 -30.29
CA LEU A 283 18.53 0.67 -29.30
C LEU A 283 18.07 2.10 -29.01
N SER A 284 16.76 2.32 -29.05
CA SER A 284 16.19 3.59 -28.59
C SER A 284 16.16 3.65 -27.06
N VAL A 285 16.69 4.73 -26.47
CA VAL A 285 16.84 4.84 -25.02
C VAL A 285 16.26 6.15 -24.49
N ALA A 286 15.33 6.02 -23.54
CA ALA A 286 14.77 7.14 -22.78
C ALA A 286 15.30 7.14 -21.35
N ILE A 287 15.43 8.33 -20.76
CA ILE A 287 15.75 8.49 -19.34
C ILE A 287 14.57 9.20 -18.69
N LEU A 288 14.09 8.64 -17.58
CA LEU A 288 13.01 9.23 -16.79
C LEU A 288 13.49 9.61 -15.40
N PRO A 289 13.31 10.88 -14.96
CA PRO A 289 13.54 11.22 -13.58
C PRO A 289 12.45 10.60 -12.71
N LEU A 290 12.80 10.07 -11.53
CA LEU A 290 11.81 9.62 -10.55
C LEU A 290 11.30 10.85 -9.75
N PRO A 291 10.03 11.27 -9.91
CA PRO A 291 9.55 12.50 -9.31
C PRO A 291 9.48 12.42 -7.77
N GLY A 292 10.06 13.40 -7.09
CA GLY A 292 10.22 13.39 -5.63
C GLY A 292 10.93 12.14 -5.12
N GLY A 293 11.81 11.55 -5.94
CA GLY A 293 12.40 10.26 -5.64
C GLY A 293 13.50 10.34 -4.59
N GLU A 294 13.54 9.34 -3.72
CA GLU A 294 14.51 9.20 -2.64
C GLU A 294 15.29 7.89 -2.80
N PHE A 295 16.60 7.93 -2.54
CA PHE A 295 17.51 6.81 -2.73
C PHE A 295 18.23 6.47 -1.43
N TYR A 296 18.08 5.23 -0.97
CA TYR A 296 18.64 4.73 0.27
C TYR A 296 19.44 3.46 0.03
N HIS A 297 20.76 3.54 0.19
CA HIS A 297 21.63 2.40 -0.02
C HIS A 297 21.71 1.53 1.25
N TYR A 298 21.78 0.21 1.12
CA TYR A 298 21.87 -0.77 2.22
C TYR A 298 23.09 -1.70 2.03
N GLY A 299 24.12 -1.23 1.32
CA GLY A 299 25.25 -2.05 0.92
C GLY A 299 26.37 -2.21 1.97
N THR A 300 26.37 -1.42 3.05
CA THR A 300 27.38 -1.43 4.11
C THR A 300 26.76 -1.33 5.50
N SER A 301 27.51 -1.70 6.55
CA SER A 301 27.09 -1.56 7.95
C SER A 301 26.63 -0.13 8.31
N ARG A 302 27.37 0.88 7.85
CA ARG A 302 27.04 2.29 8.09
C ARG A 302 25.76 2.69 7.36
N GLU A 303 25.65 2.32 6.09
CA GLU A 303 24.49 2.64 5.26
C GLU A 303 23.20 1.99 5.78
N LEU A 304 23.27 0.75 6.31
CA LEU A 304 22.13 0.11 6.97
C LEU A 304 21.49 1.02 8.03
N ILE A 305 22.33 1.62 8.88
CA ILE A 305 21.90 2.48 9.98
C ILE A 305 21.54 3.87 9.48
N SER A 306 22.38 4.51 8.66
CA SER A 306 22.18 5.89 8.20
C SER A 306 20.98 6.02 7.26
N SER A 307 20.77 5.06 6.35
CA SER A 307 19.59 5.01 5.48
C SER A 307 18.32 4.79 6.29
N THR A 308 18.32 3.84 7.22
CA THR A 308 17.15 3.61 8.09
C THR A 308 16.84 4.84 8.95
N LEU A 309 17.87 5.49 9.49
CA LEU A 309 17.72 6.75 10.23
C LEU A 309 17.12 7.86 9.37
N ALA A 310 17.59 8.02 8.14
CA ALA A 310 17.09 9.01 7.20
C ALA A 310 15.60 8.76 6.91
N VAL A 311 15.22 7.52 6.60
CA VAL A 311 13.82 7.13 6.34
C VAL A 311 12.93 7.34 7.57
N GLN A 312 13.40 7.01 8.76
CA GLN A 312 12.64 7.23 10.01
C GLN A 312 12.39 8.71 10.29
N ASN A 313 13.27 9.61 9.83
CA ASN A 313 13.20 11.05 10.05
C ASN A 313 12.58 11.86 8.91
N LEU A 314 11.99 11.21 7.92
CA LEU A 314 11.32 11.90 6.80
C LEU A 314 10.19 12.83 7.27
N VAL A 315 9.35 12.35 8.17
CA VAL A 315 8.34 13.19 8.82
C VAL A 315 8.94 13.82 10.06
N ARG A 316 9.08 15.15 10.00
CA ARG A 316 9.60 16.00 11.08
C ARG A 316 8.49 16.63 11.94
N ASP A 317 7.27 16.77 11.40
CA ASP A 317 6.13 17.26 12.16
C ASP A 317 5.76 16.24 13.24
N GLN A 318 6.00 16.60 14.50
CA GLN A 318 5.74 15.72 15.64
C GLN A 318 4.26 15.37 15.80
N ARG A 319 3.35 16.19 15.27
CA ARG A 319 1.90 15.91 15.29
C ARG A 319 1.55 14.74 14.36
N ALA A 320 2.31 14.57 13.28
CA ALA A 320 2.16 13.47 12.32
C ALA A 320 2.96 12.21 12.74
N ILE A 321 3.83 12.30 13.75
CA ILE A 321 4.55 11.14 14.28
C ILE A 321 3.63 10.38 15.25
N MET A 322 3.36 9.11 14.93
CA MET A 322 2.44 8.28 15.72
C MET A 322 3.08 7.76 17.01
N GLN A 323 4.40 7.54 16.99
CA GLN A 323 5.18 7.09 18.14
C GLN A 323 5.63 8.27 19.01
N ARG A 324 5.18 8.32 20.27
CA ARG A 324 5.45 9.45 21.18
C ARG A 324 6.74 9.35 21.99
N LYS A 325 7.47 8.22 21.94
CA LYS A 325 8.69 8.03 22.74
C LYS A 325 9.95 8.43 21.96
N VAL A 326 10.77 9.28 22.56
CA VAL A 326 12.11 9.61 22.06
C VAL A 326 13.08 8.49 22.45
N LYS A 327 13.78 7.93 21.46
CA LYS A 327 14.87 6.97 21.70
C LYS A 327 16.05 7.71 22.38
N PRO A 328 16.88 7.02 23.19
CA PRO A 328 18.10 7.62 23.75
C PRO A 328 19.01 8.22 22.68
N HIS A 329 19.08 7.58 21.51
CA HIS A 329 19.67 8.11 20.29
C HIS A 329 18.83 7.64 19.09
N PRO A 330 18.64 8.45 18.04
CA PRO A 330 17.76 8.08 16.93
C PRO A 330 18.33 6.96 16.04
N ALA A 331 19.67 6.81 15.99
CA ALA A 331 20.38 5.77 15.21
C ALA A 331 20.50 4.42 15.95
N MET A 332 19.48 4.04 16.74
CA MET A 332 19.42 2.76 17.46
C MET A 332 18.24 1.94 16.97
N PHE A 333 18.50 0.71 16.54
CA PHE A 333 17.49 -0.19 16.01
C PHE A 333 17.59 -1.55 16.71
N VAL A 334 16.49 -1.97 17.34
CA VAL A 334 16.37 -3.25 18.04
C VAL A 334 15.12 -3.93 17.48
N GLN A 335 15.27 -5.14 16.95
CA GLN A 335 14.19 -5.87 16.30
C GLN A 335 14.36 -7.38 16.41
N ASN A 336 13.27 -8.12 16.64
CA ASN A 336 13.32 -9.58 16.83
C ASN A 336 14.41 -9.96 17.85
N ALA A 337 14.45 -9.27 19.00
CA ALA A 337 15.58 -9.36 19.91
C ALA A 337 15.16 -9.16 21.37
N VAL A 338 15.80 -9.92 22.27
CA VAL A 338 15.64 -9.77 23.72
C VAL A 338 16.83 -8.99 24.26
N LEU A 339 16.54 -7.87 24.93
CA LEU A 339 17.55 -6.97 25.45
C LEU A 339 17.33 -6.71 26.94
N HIS A 340 18.28 -7.16 27.77
CA HIS A 340 18.27 -6.90 29.21
C HIS A 340 18.99 -5.60 29.60
N GLN A 341 19.82 -5.06 28.69
CA GLN A 341 20.54 -3.82 28.92
C GLN A 341 19.69 -2.56 28.69
N LYS A 342 19.92 -1.53 29.49
CA LYS A 342 19.35 -0.20 29.25
C LYS A 342 20.26 0.58 28.31
N LEU A 343 19.76 0.90 27.12
CA LEU A 343 20.48 1.74 26.15
C LEU A 343 20.52 3.21 26.61
N THR A 344 21.68 3.85 26.40
CA THR A 344 21.93 5.28 26.68
C THR A 344 22.33 5.99 25.38
N ALA A 345 22.46 7.32 25.40
CA ALA A 345 22.89 8.07 24.21
C ALA A 345 24.29 7.67 23.68
N GLU A 346 25.12 7.04 24.53
CA GLU A 346 26.45 6.56 24.16
C GLU A 346 26.41 5.35 23.20
N ASN A 347 25.30 4.60 23.14
CA ASN A 347 25.16 3.46 22.22
C ASN A 347 24.75 3.89 20.79
N SER A 348 25.34 4.98 20.28
CA SER A 348 25.03 5.51 18.96
C SER A 348 25.41 4.53 17.84
N GLU A 349 24.69 4.58 16.71
CA GLU A 349 24.89 3.67 15.57
C GLU A 349 24.85 2.18 15.96
N LEU A 350 23.75 1.79 16.61
CA LEU A 350 23.53 0.43 17.12
C LEU A 350 22.42 -0.28 16.34
N TRP A 351 22.70 -1.50 15.89
CA TRP A 351 21.76 -2.40 15.24
C TRP A 351 21.77 -3.76 15.93
N ILE A 352 20.70 -4.12 16.61
CA ILE A 352 20.52 -5.43 17.27
C ILE A 352 19.35 -6.13 16.60
N GLU A 353 19.61 -7.29 16.01
CA GLU A 353 18.59 -8.07 15.33
C GLU A 353 18.76 -9.57 15.58
N ASN A 354 17.66 -10.30 15.70
CA ASN A 354 17.66 -11.77 15.87
C ASN A 354 18.64 -12.24 16.96
N SER A 355 18.65 -11.55 18.09
CA SER A 355 19.71 -11.67 19.09
C SER A 355 19.18 -11.62 20.52
N TYR A 356 19.83 -12.37 21.40
CA TYR A 356 19.66 -12.28 22.84
C TYR A 356 20.87 -11.58 23.48
N ILE A 357 20.62 -10.45 24.14
CA ILE A 357 21.64 -9.67 24.85
C ILE A 357 21.37 -9.76 26.35
N GLY A 358 22.22 -10.52 27.04
CA GLY A 358 22.09 -10.80 28.47
C GLY A 358 22.49 -9.63 29.39
N GLU A 359 22.24 -9.81 30.69
CA GLU A 359 22.51 -8.81 31.74
C GLU A 359 24.00 -8.51 31.96
N ASN A 360 24.89 -9.40 31.52
CA ASN A 360 26.34 -9.26 31.68
C ASN A 360 27.04 -8.74 30.42
N TRP A 361 26.29 -8.13 29.49
CA TRP A 361 26.84 -7.52 28.29
C TRP A 361 27.09 -6.02 28.48
N THR A 362 28.23 -5.53 28.00
CA THR A 362 28.49 -4.09 27.89
C THR A 362 28.51 -3.71 26.42
N LEU A 363 27.61 -2.81 26.02
CA LEU A 363 27.50 -2.31 24.65
C LEU A 363 28.10 -0.90 24.53
N ARG A 364 28.64 -0.57 23.35
CA ARG A 364 29.19 0.75 22.99
C ARG A 364 28.50 1.24 21.72
N GLY A 365 29.15 2.10 20.93
CA GLY A 365 28.64 2.60 19.65
C GLY A 365 29.20 1.86 18.43
N GLN A 366 28.61 2.09 17.26
CA GLN A 366 29.02 1.51 15.97
C GLN A 366 29.03 -0.03 15.99
N GLN A 367 27.88 -0.64 16.32
CA GLN A 367 27.78 -2.10 16.50
C GLN A 367 26.59 -2.66 15.73
N ILE A 368 26.84 -3.78 15.05
CA ILE A 368 25.80 -4.64 14.47
C ILE A 368 25.89 -5.99 15.18
N ILE A 369 24.80 -6.42 15.80
CA ILE A 369 24.71 -7.67 16.54
C ILE A 369 23.58 -8.52 15.95
N THR A 370 23.94 -9.66 15.36
CA THR A 370 23.00 -10.56 14.67
C THR A 370 23.16 -12.02 15.06
N GLY A 371 22.03 -12.74 15.10
CA GLY A 371 22.02 -14.21 15.24
C GLY A 371 22.39 -14.76 16.61
N VAL A 372 22.62 -13.92 17.62
CA VAL A 372 23.08 -14.36 18.95
C VAL A 372 21.99 -15.19 19.66
N PRO A 373 22.22 -16.49 19.96
CA PRO A 373 21.24 -17.32 20.66
C PRO A 373 21.11 -16.93 22.14
N GLU A 374 20.07 -17.42 22.82
CA GLU A 374 19.89 -17.21 24.26
C GLU A 374 21.12 -17.66 25.04
N ASN A 375 21.63 -16.79 25.92
CA ASN A 375 22.91 -17.00 26.58
C ASN A 375 22.98 -16.29 27.95
N ASN A 376 24.03 -16.63 28.71
CA ASN A 376 24.42 -15.88 29.91
C ASN A 376 25.91 -15.51 29.83
N TRP A 377 26.33 -14.94 28.70
CA TRP A 377 27.73 -14.57 28.49
C TRP A 377 28.06 -13.27 29.22
N ASN A 378 29.29 -13.19 29.73
CA ASN A 378 29.90 -11.93 30.16
C ASN A 378 30.75 -11.41 28.99
N LEU A 379 30.26 -10.39 28.28
CA LEU A 379 30.87 -9.89 27.05
C LEU A 379 30.77 -8.36 26.97
N SER A 380 31.91 -7.67 27.04
CA SER A 380 32.02 -6.22 26.82
C SER A 380 32.48 -5.87 25.39
N LEU A 381 31.54 -5.59 24.50
CA LEU A 381 31.83 -5.32 23.10
C LEU A 381 32.49 -3.93 22.91
N PRO A 382 33.73 -3.83 22.39
CA PRO A 382 34.37 -2.54 22.10
C PRO A 382 33.62 -1.75 21.04
N GLU A 383 33.84 -0.43 21.01
CA GLU A 383 33.30 0.43 19.95
C GLU A 383 33.80 0.00 18.56
N GLY A 384 32.92 -0.01 17.57
CA GLY A 384 33.26 -0.40 16.20
C GLY A 384 33.42 -1.90 15.97
N VAL A 385 33.22 -2.75 16.99
CA VAL A 385 33.22 -4.22 16.85
C VAL A 385 31.79 -4.73 16.77
N CYS A 386 31.53 -5.58 15.79
CA CYS A 386 30.25 -6.22 15.51
C CYS A 386 30.33 -7.72 15.79
N VAL A 387 29.18 -8.34 16.07
CA VAL A 387 29.06 -9.78 16.32
C VAL A 387 27.97 -10.35 15.43
N ASP A 388 28.31 -11.40 14.72
CA ASP A 388 27.35 -12.20 13.99
C ASP A 388 27.55 -13.68 14.36
N VAL A 389 26.46 -14.37 14.69
CA VAL A 389 26.46 -15.79 15.00
C VAL A 389 25.61 -16.51 13.96
N VAL A 390 26.26 -17.36 13.17
CA VAL A 390 25.63 -18.03 12.03
C VAL A 390 25.35 -19.48 12.40
N PRO A 391 24.10 -19.97 12.38
CA PRO A 391 23.83 -21.40 12.55
C PRO A 391 24.39 -22.18 11.35
N VAL A 392 25.12 -23.27 11.62
CA VAL A 392 25.74 -24.14 10.61
C VAL A 392 25.29 -25.58 10.82
N GLY A 393 24.81 -26.24 9.76
CA GLY A 393 24.20 -27.56 9.87
C GLY A 393 23.01 -27.58 10.83
N GLU A 394 22.74 -28.75 11.43
CA GLU A 394 21.55 -28.94 12.29
C GLU A 394 21.75 -28.45 13.73
N ALA A 395 22.97 -28.50 14.27
CA ALA A 395 23.22 -28.21 15.69
C ALA A 395 24.24 -27.09 15.94
N ASN A 396 25.20 -26.88 15.04
CA ASN A 396 26.36 -26.05 15.33
C ASN A 396 26.14 -24.57 15.02
N TRP A 397 27.08 -23.73 15.44
CA TRP A 397 27.14 -22.29 15.15
C TRP A 397 28.56 -21.87 14.77
N ALA A 398 28.68 -20.83 13.96
CA ALA A 398 29.95 -20.18 13.70
C ALA A 398 29.98 -18.79 14.36
N ALA A 399 31.08 -18.49 15.05
CA ALA A 399 31.31 -17.19 15.65
C ALA A 399 32.01 -16.25 14.65
N ARG A 400 31.33 -15.18 14.22
CA ARG A 400 31.88 -14.17 13.30
C ARG A 400 31.89 -12.79 13.95
N PRO A 401 32.96 -12.42 14.66
CA PRO A 401 33.21 -11.03 14.99
C PRO A 401 33.85 -10.31 13.78
N TYR A 402 33.53 -9.03 13.61
CA TYR A 402 34.05 -8.20 12.51
C TYR A 402 34.02 -6.72 12.89
N GLY A 403 34.73 -5.86 12.15
CA GLY A 403 34.72 -4.43 12.35
C GLY A 403 33.59 -3.75 11.58
N PHE A 404 32.98 -2.73 12.19
CA PHE A 404 31.86 -1.97 11.63
C PHE A 404 32.18 -1.39 10.24
N ASN A 405 33.41 -0.94 10.02
CA ASN A 405 33.89 -0.37 8.75
C ASN A 405 34.83 -1.31 7.97
N ASP A 406 34.93 -2.59 8.34
CA ASP A 406 35.83 -3.52 7.65
C ASP A 406 35.36 -3.75 6.21
N LEU A 407 36.31 -3.73 5.26
CA LEU A 407 36.01 -3.96 3.84
C LEU A 407 35.96 -5.45 3.46
N PHE A 408 36.49 -6.33 4.31
CA PHE A 408 36.67 -7.76 4.04
C PHE A 408 37.31 -8.00 2.65
N LYS A 409 38.41 -7.28 2.40
CA LYS A 409 39.20 -7.35 1.18
C LYS A 409 40.67 -7.12 1.51
N GLY A 410 41.54 -7.86 0.84
CA GLY A 410 43.00 -7.77 1.02
C GLY A 410 43.58 -9.09 1.49
N ALA A 411 44.87 -9.28 1.22
CA ALA A 411 45.58 -10.49 1.61
C ALA A 411 45.86 -10.51 3.12
N LEU A 412 45.88 -11.69 3.74
CA LEU A 412 46.22 -11.84 5.16
C LEU A 412 47.62 -11.34 5.53
N SER A 413 48.53 -11.32 4.55
CA SER A 413 49.91 -10.85 4.70
C SER A 413 50.04 -9.32 4.60
N ASP A 414 48.99 -8.62 4.16
CA ASP A 414 49.01 -7.18 3.94
C ASP A 414 48.64 -6.44 5.24
N VAL A 415 49.51 -5.51 5.66
CA VAL A 415 49.34 -4.69 6.86
C VAL A 415 48.11 -3.78 6.77
N SER A 416 47.64 -3.48 5.56
CA SER A 416 46.42 -2.68 5.32
C SER A 416 45.12 -3.48 5.47
N THR A 417 45.18 -4.82 5.52
CA THR A 417 44.00 -5.67 5.70
C THR A 417 43.51 -5.58 7.14
N LEU A 418 42.31 -5.03 7.31
CA LEU A 418 41.69 -4.83 8.62
C LEU A 418 40.79 -6.00 9.02
N PHE A 419 40.83 -6.34 10.31
CA PHE A 419 39.92 -7.27 10.98
C PHE A 419 39.56 -6.71 12.37
N MET A 420 38.29 -6.41 12.60
CA MET A 420 37.79 -5.69 13.77
C MET A 420 38.42 -4.30 13.94
N GLY A 421 38.56 -3.57 12.84
CA GLY A 421 39.08 -2.19 12.85
C GLY A 421 40.58 -2.05 13.10
N LYS A 422 41.33 -3.16 13.20
CA LYS A 422 42.79 -3.17 13.35
C LYS A 422 43.46 -4.05 12.28
N PRO A 423 44.75 -3.85 11.96
CA PRO A 423 45.48 -4.75 11.07
C PRO A 423 45.39 -6.21 11.54
N ILE A 424 45.04 -7.12 10.63
CA ILE A 424 44.83 -8.54 10.97
C ILE A 424 46.09 -9.21 11.53
N LEU A 425 47.28 -8.79 11.07
CA LEU A 425 48.56 -9.24 11.60
C LEU A 425 48.76 -8.83 13.06
N THR A 426 48.35 -7.61 13.43
CA THR A 426 48.38 -7.14 14.82
C THR A 426 47.41 -7.95 15.67
N TRP A 427 46.20 -8.22 15.17
CA TRP A 427 45.22 -9.06 15.87
C TRP A 427 45.74 -10.48 16.15
N ALA A 428 46.43 -11.08 15.18
CA ALA A 428 47.04 -12.41 15.31
C ALA A 428 48.21 -12.41 16.29
N MET A 429 49.07 -11.38 16.23
CA MET A 429 50.22 -11.21 17.13
C MET A 429 49.77 -11.08 18.59
N GLU A 430 48.76 -10.24 18.87
CA GLU A 430 48.18 -10.07 20.21
C GLU A 430 47.70 -11.41 20.82
N ARG A 431 47.31 -12.37 19.99
CA ARG A 431 46.75 -13.67 20.41
C ARG A 431 47.77 -14.81 20.35
N GLY A 432 49.01 -14.51 19.97
CA GLY A 432 50.08 -15.50 19.82
C GLY A 432 49.73 -16.60 18.81
N ILE A 433 49.07 -16.24 17.70
CA ILE A 433 48.77 -17.15 16.59
C ILE A 433 49.43 -16.67 15.30
N SER A 434 49.67 -17.59 14.36
CA SER A 434 50.15 -17.28 13.02
C SER A 434 49.06 -17.59 12.00
N LEU A 435 48.74 -16.62 11.15
CA LEU A 435 47.83 -16.80 10.03
C LEU A 435 48.66 -17.18 8.80
N GLY A 436 48.36 -18.32 8.19
CA GLY A 436 49.04 -18.77 6.97
C GLY A 436 48.37 -18.24 5.71
N GLY A 437 49.14 -18.07 4.63
CA GLY A 437 48.62 -17.80 3.29
C GLY A 437 48.68 -16.34 2.84
N ASN A 438 48.49 -16.13 1.53
CA ASN A 438 48.38 -14.81 0.89
C ASN A 438 46.98 -14.60 0.26
N GLU A 439 46.00 -15.34 0.76
CA GLU A 439 44.63 -15.32 0.25
C GLU A 439 43.86 -14.10 0.76
N ASP A 440 42.85 -13.69 -0.01
CA ASP A 440 41.91 -12.63 0.38
C ASP A 440 41.19 -13.01 1.69
N ILE A 441 41.10 -12.09 2.65
CA ILE A 441 40.49 -12.32 3.98
C ILE A 441 39.07 -12.93 3.90
N GLN A 442 38.34 -12.68 2.81
CA GLN A 442 37.03 -13.28 2.56
C GLN A 442 37.06 -14.82 2.47
N ASN A 443 38.17 -15.39 2.01
CA ASN A 443 38.40 -16.83 1.86
C ASN A 443 39.18 -17.44 3.03
N ALA A 444 39.70 -16.60 3.93
CA ALA A 444 40.50 -17.06 5.06
C ALA A 444 39.63 -17.79 6.10
N PRO A 445 40.02 -19.00 6.57
CA PRO A 445 39.27 -19.76 7.55
C PRO A 445 39.45 -19.18 8.97
N LEU A 446 38.71 -18.12 9.29
CA LEU A 446 38.84 -17.37 10.55
C LEU A 446 37.75 -17.69 11.58
N PHE A 447 36.60 -18.22 11.14
CA PHE A 447 35.40 -18.32 11.97
C PHE A 447 35.20 -19.73 12.50
N PRO A 448 35.43 -19.98 13.81
CA PRO A 448 35.35 -21.32 14.39
C PRO A 448 33.90 -21.81 14.46
N ILE A 449 33.69 -23.08 14.14
CA ILE A 449 32.44 -23.80 14.39
C ILE A 449 32.43 -24.29 15.83
N CYS A 450 31.46 -23.81 16.61
CA CYS A 450 31.19 -24.21 17.98
C CYS A 450 29.99 -25.17 18.03
N GLN A 451 30.07 -26.18 18.90
CA GLN A 451 29.02 -27.17 19.12
C GLN A 451 28.04 -26.73 20.21
N THR A 452 28.46 -25.84 21.10
CA THR A 452 27.62 -25.35 22.20
C THR A 452 27.58 -23.81 22.27
N VAL A 453 26.52 -23.29 22.88
CA VAL A 453 26.36 -21.85 23.14
C VAL A 453 27.40 -21.33 24.13
N ASP A 454 27.88 -22.18 25.05
CA ASP A 454 28.94 -21.81 25.99
C ASP A 454 30.30 -21.64 25.28
N GLU A 455 30.63 -22.55 24.35
CA GLU A 455 31.82 -22.43 23.50
C GLU A 455 31.82 -21.12 22.69
N LEU A 456 30.67 -20.75 22.12
CA LEU A 456 30.50 -19.48 21.39
C LEU A 456 30.91 -18.28 22.27
N GLY A 457 30.41 -18.22 23.50
CA GLY A 457 30.72 -17.13 24.43
C GLY A 457 32.21 -17.07 24.78
N LYS A 458 32.81 -18.22 25.07
CA LYS A 458 34.25 -18.34 25.39
C LYS A 458 35.13 -17.91 24.22
N VAL A 459 34.83 -18.38 23.01
CA VAL A 459 35.64 -18.06 21.83
C VAL A 459 35.46 -16.60 21.40
N LEU A 460 34.24 -16.05 21.47
CA LEU A 460 33.99 -14.64 21.15
C LEU A 460 34.74 -13.71 22.10
N ARG A 461 34.76 -13.98 23.41
CA ARG A 461 35.55 -13.22 24.38
C ARG A 461 37.03 -13.19 24.01
N TRP A 462 37.59 -14.35 23.67
CA TRP A 462 38.99 -14.44 23.26
C TRP A 462 39.25 -13.71 21.92
N MET A 463 38.40 -13.90 20.92
CA MET A 463 38.53 -13.24 19.61
C MET A 463 38.45 -11.71 19.71
N ILE A 464 37.70 -11.17 20.67
CA ILE A 464 37.40 -9.73 20.76
C ILE A 464 38.26 -9.00 21.81
N MET A 465 38.37 -9.52 23.04
CA MET A 465 38.85 -8.74 24.20
C MET A 465 39.89 -9.42 25.09
N GLU A 466 39.90 -10.74 25.18
CA GLU A 466 40.67 -11.50 26.17
C GLU A 466 41.74 -12.36 25.45
N PRO A 467 42.79 -11.74 24.88
CA PRO A 467 43.77 -12.45 24.06
C PRO A 467 44.52 -13.56 24.82
N ASP A 468 44.69 -13.38 26.12
CA ASP A 468 45.43 -14.30 27.01
C ASP A 468 44.56 -15.45 27.55
N ARG A 469 43.28 -15.52 27.17
CA ARG A 469 42.37 -16.54 27.70
C ARG A 469 42.54 -17.88 27.00
N GLU A 470 43.15 -18.83 27.71
CA GLU A 470 43.47 -20.18 27.20
C GLU A 470 42.26 -20.98 26.73
N GLU A 471 41.11 -20.92 27.43
CA GLU A 471 39.91 -21.67 27.04
C GLU A 471 39.42 -21.30 25.63
N GLY A 472 39.29 -19.99 25.36
CA GLY A 472 38.84 -19.50 24.06
C GLY A 472 39.86 -19.75 22.96
N LYS A 473 41.15 -19.62 23.27
CA LYS A 473 42.25 -19.96 22.37
C LYS A 473 42.22 -21.43 21.97
N HIS A 474 42.06 -22.34 22.94
CA HIS A 474 41.98 -23.77 22.70
C HIS A 474 40.80 -24.13 21.80
N ILE A 475 39.61 -23.54 22.05
CA ILE A 475 38.43 -23.72 21.18
C ILE A 475 38.74 -23.25 19.76
N TRP A 476 39.29 -22.05 19.58
CA TRP A 476 39.56 -21.52 18.24
C TRP A 476 40.59 -22.34 17.45
N LEU A 477 41.64 -22.84 18.12
CA LEU A 477 42.67 -23.66 17.49
C LEU A 477 42.14 -25.05 17.09
N SER A 478 41.37 -25.70 17.97
CA SER A 478 40.84 -27.06 17.76
C SER A 478 39.62 -27.11 16.84
N ALA A 479 38.81 -26.07 16.79
CA ALA A 479 37.63 -26.02 15.95
C ALA A 479 37.97 -25.98 14.45
N ARG A 480 37.14 -26.68 13.66
CA ARG A 480 37.05 -26.44 12.21
C ARG A 480 36.62 -24.99 12.01
N LYS A 481 37.35 -24.27 11.16
CA LYS A 481 37.06 -22.87 10.82
C LYS A 481 36.47 -22.77 9.43
N LEU A 482 35.59 -21.79 9.26
CA LEU A 482 34.98 -21.41 7.99
C LEU A 482 35.48 -20.02 7.59
N SER A 483 35.54 -19.78 6.29
CA SER A 483 35.71 -18.44 5.72
C SER A 483 34.40 -17.68 5.64
N ALA A 484 34.45 -16.39 5.29
CA ALA A 484 33.24 -15.60 5.09
C ALA A 484 32.41 -16.10 3.89
N ASN A 485 33.07 -16.62 2.85
CA ASN A 485 32.38 -17.27 1.73
C ASN A 485 31.78 -18.62 2.16
N ASP A 486 32.54 -19.45 2.89
CA ASP A 486 32.02 -20.72 3.40
C ASP A 486 30.77 -20.51 4.27
N LEU A 487 30.75 -19.47 5.10
CA LEU A 487 29.57 -19.12 5.90
C LEU A 487 28.38 -18.75 5.04
N SER A 488 28.62 -18.03 3.93
CA SER A 488 27.55 -17.68 3.01
C SER A 488 26.99 -18.92 2.32
N ASP A 489 27.81 -19.94 2.05
CA ASP A 489 27.37 -21.16 1.37
C ASP A 489 26.78 -22.22 2.33
N GLN A 490 27.25 -22.27 3.58
CA GLN A 490 26.93 -23.35 4.54
C GLN A 490 25.97 -22.93 5.67
N ALA A 491 25.54 -21.66 5.72
CA ALA A 491 24.61 -21.20 6.74
C ALA A 491 23.25 -21.90 6.65
N ASN A 492 22.73 -22.33 7.78
CA ASN A 492 21.38 -22.87 7.89
C ASN A 492 20.36 -21.73 8.10
N LEU A 493 19.86 -21.18 6.98
CA LEU A 493 18.93 -20.04 7.03
C LEU A 493 17.58 -20.39 7.66
N ARG A 494 17.12 -21.64 7.57
CA ARG A 494 15.88 -22.07 8.24
C ARG A 494 16.00 -21.92 9.75
N ARG A 495 17.14 -22.33 10.34
CA ARG A 495 17.43 -22.12 11.77
C ARG A 495 17.53 -20.64 12.14
N LEU A 496 18.17 -19.83 11.28
CA LEU A 496 18.30 -18.38 11.49
C LEU A 496 16.92 -17.70 11.54
N VAL A 497 16.02 -18.05 10.61
CA VAL A 497 14.65 -17.52 10.52
C VAL A 497 13.80 -18.05 11.67
N ALA A 498 13.90 -19.34 12.02
CA ALA A 498 13.19 -19.89 13.16
C ALA A 498 13.55 -19.17 14.48
N GLN A 499 14.83 -18.86 14.69
CA GLN A 499 15.26 -18.04 15.84
C GLN A 499 14.62 -16.64 15.81
N ARG A 500 14.57 -16.00 14.63
CA ARG A 500 13.95 -14.70 14.45
C ARG A 500 12.46 -14.74 14.79
N GLU A 501 11.74 -15.78 14.37
CA GLU A 501 10.33 -15.99 14.70
C GLU A 501 10.11 -16.17 16.21
N VAL A 502 10.98 -16.94 16.88
CA VAL A 502 10.94 -17.13 18.34
C VAL A 502 11.10 -15.80 19.07
N PHE A 503 12.05 -14.95 18.67
CA PHE A 503 12.20 -13.63 19.30
C PHE A 503 11.05 -12.68 18.94
N ARG A 504 10.59 -12.67 17.69
CA ARG A 504 9.42 -11.87 17.27
C ARG A 504 8.17 -12.22 18.07
N LYS A 505 7.96 -13.51 18.36
CA LYS A 505 6.86 -14.01 19.20
C LYS A 505 6.89 -13.38 20.59
N LYS A 506 8.07 -13.18 21.18
CA LYS A 506 8.23 -12.49 22.48
C LYS A 506 7.97 -10.99 22.34
N ASP A 507 8.43 -10.38 21.25
CA ASP A 507 8.26 -8.95 20.97
C ASP A 507 6.79 -8.55 20.83
N TRP A 508 5.93 -9.40 20.26
CA TRP A 508 4.51 -9.12 20.09
C TRP A 508 3.81 -8.71 21.40
N SER A 509 3.98 -9.51 22.45
CA SER A 509 3.40 -9.24 23.78
C SER A 509 3.95 -7.96 24.38
N LEU A 510 5.25 -7.71 24.22
CA LEU A 510 5.93 -6.51 24.74
C LEU A 510 5.47 -5.24 24.02
N LEU A 511 5.34 -5.29 22.69
CA LEU A 511 4.87 -4.19 21.86
C LEU A 511 3.42 -3.85 22.19
N ALA A 512 2.55 -4.86 22.31
CA ALA A 512 1.16 -4.67 22.66
C ALA A 512 0.98 -4.11 24.08
N ALA A 513 1.74 -4.61 25.06
CA ALA A 513 1.72 -4.09 26.43
C ALA A 513 2.23 -2.65 26.53
N ASN A 514 3.19 -2.26 25.67
CA ASN A 514 3.78 -0.92 25.63
C ASN A 514 3.19 -0.03 24.51
N HIS A 515 1.93 -0.25 24.11
CA HIS A 515 1.28 0.42 22.96
C HIS A 515 1.26 1.96 22.98
N GLU A 516 1.49 2.59 24.12
CA GLU A 516 1.65 4.05 24.21
C GLU A 516 2.95 4.54 23.57
N LYS A 517 3.99 3.70 23.66
CA LYS A 517 5.38 4.00 23.29
C LYS A 517 5.87 3.17 22.11
N SER A 518 5.10 2.17 21.70
CA SER A 518 5.40 1.25 20.60
C SER A 518 4.57 1.56 19.34
N VAL A 519 4.93 0.88 18.25
CA VAL A 519 4.25 0.96 16.95
C VAL A 519 3.06 -0.01 16.84
N PHE A 520 2.64 -0.71 17.90
CA PHE A 520 1.72 -1.86 17.75
C PHE A 520 0.42 -1.55 16.97
N TYR A 521 -0.34 -0.52 17.36
CA TYR A 521 -1.62 -0.18 16.71
C TYR A 521 -1.49 0.62 15.40
N GLN A 522 -0.28 0.85 14.89
CA GLN A 522 -0.04 1.38 13.53
C GLN A 522 0.40 0.29 12.55
N LEU A 523 0.76 -0.91 13.04
CA LEU A 523 1.11 -2.04 12.19
C LEU A 523 -0.07 -2.47 11.32
N ASP A 524 0.21 -3.30 10.32
CA ASP A 524 -0.81 -4.15 9.73
C ASP A 524 -1.31 -5.12 10.83
N LEU A 525 -2.48 -4.81 11.38
CA LEU A 525 -3.11 -5.59 12.43
C LEU A 525 -3.76 -6.85 11.89
N SER A 526 -3.98 -6.97 10.57
CA SER A 526 -4.41 -8.22 9.94
C SER A 526 -3.27 -9.24 9.98
N ASP A 527 -2.08 -8.85 9.54
CA ASP A 527 -0.84 -9.67 9.61
C ASP A 527 -0.49 -10.03 11.06
N ALA A 528 -0.57 -9.04 11.96
CA ALA A 528 -0.36 -9.29 13.38
C ALA A 528 -1.40 -10.28 13.96
N ALA A 529 -2.67 -10.21 13.51
CA ALA A 529 -3.72 -11.08 14.02
C ALA A 529 -3.50 -12.55 13.62
N GLU A 530 -3.02 -12.79 12.39
CA GLU A 530 -2.59 -14.12 11.94
C GLU A 530 -1.47 -14.67 12.81
N SER A 531 -0.45 -13.84 13.13
CA SER A 531 0.64 -14.22 14.02
C SER A 531 0.12 -14.57 15.42
N PHE A 532 -0.74 -13.75 16.01
CA PHE A 532 -1.32 -14.01 17.35
C PHE A 532 -2.12 -15.30 17.39
N ALA A 533 -2.92 -15.58 16.36
CA ALA A 533 -3.72 -16.80 16.27
C ALA A 533 -2.84 -18.04 16.06
N LYS A 534 -1.89 -17.99 15.12
CA LYS A 534 -0.94 -19.08 14.82
C LYS A 534 -0.13 -19.46 16.06
N ASP A 535 0.43 -18.48 16.75
CA ASP A 535 1.32 -18.67 17.88
C ASP A 535 0.62 -18.80 19.25
N LYS A 536 -0.72 -18.68 19.26
CA LYS A 536 -1.57 -18.68 20.46
C LYS A 536 -1.09 -17.65 21.49
N ILE A 537 -0.76 -16.45 21.02
CA ILE A 537 -0.30 -15.34 21.85
C ILE A 537 -1.50 -14.78 22.63
N VAL A 538 -1.27 -14.44 23.90
CA VAL A 538 -2.31 -13.85 24.76
C VAL A 538 -2.78 -12.52 24.17
N LEU A 539 -4.10 -12.40 23.98
CA LEU A 539 -4.71 -11.20 23.46
C LEU A 539 -4.47 -9.99 24.39
N PRO A 540 -4.12 -8.81 23.85
CA PRO A 540 -4.03 -7.59 24.65
C PRO A 540 -5.41 -7.25 25.22
N LYS A 541 -5.44 -6.75 26.45
CA LYS A 541 -6.69 -6.33 27.10
C LYS A 541 -7.36 -5.20 26.33
N ALA A 542 -8.66 -5.04 26.54
CA ALA A 542 -9.38 -3.86 26.06
C ALA A 542 -8.74 -2.59 26.65
N LEU A 543 -8.57 -1.57 25.82
CA LEU A 543 -7.96 -0.32 26.27
C LEU A 543 -8.95 0.51 27.11
N PRO A 544 -8.49 1.18 28.18
CA PRO A 544 -9.31 2.06 28.99
C PRO A 544 -9.76 3.33 28.21
N GLU A 545 -10.77 4.04 28.72
CA GLU A 545 -11.42 5.15 28.02
C GLU A 545 -10.54 6.40 27.85
N ASP A 546 -9.51 6.55 28.70
CA ASP A 546 -8.50 7.60 28.64
C ASP A 546 -7.60 7.51 27.40
N ASN A 547 -7.56 6.34 26.75
CA ASN A 547 -6.77 6.13 25.55
C ASN A 547 -7.43 6.80 24.33
N PRO A 548 -6.62 7.29 23.36
CA PRO A 548 -7.15 7.90 22.14
C PRO A 548 -8.17 7.00 21.43
N LEU A 549 -9.30 7.58 21.01
CA LEU A 549 -10.42 6.87 20.41
C LEU A 549 -10.00 5.90 19.29
N MET A 550 -9.16 6.37 18.36
CA MET A 550 -8.69 5.51 17.26
C MET A 550 -7.87 4.32 17.73
N LYS A 551 -7.07 4.44 18.81
CA LYS A 551 -6.35 3.28 19.37
C LYS A 551 -7.32 2.27 19.96
N ARG A 552 -8.39 2.72 20.62
CA ARG A 552 -9.45 1.84 21.15
C ARG A 552 -10.17 1.10 20.01
N ILE A 553 -10.48 1.79 18.91
CA ILE A 553 -11.05 1.20 17.69
C ILE A 553 -10.13 0.09 17.13
N HIS A 554 -8.85 0.39 16.93
CA HIS A 554 -7.86 -0.58 16.46
C HIS A 554 -7.74 -1.78 17.40
N ASN A 555 -7.73 -1.56 18.71
CA ASN A 555 -7.67 -2.64 19.71
C ASN A 555 -8.87 -3.59 19.61
N HIS A 556 -10.09 -3.05 19.60
CA HIS A 556 -11.30 -3.87 19.50
C HIS A 556 -11.36 -4.63 18.16
N MET A 557 -11.02 -3.98 17.04
CA MET A 557 -11.02 -4.68 15.75
C MET A 557 -9.92 -5.74 15.65
N PHE A 558 -8.72 -5.46 16.18
CA PHE A 558 -7.64 -6.45 16.26
C PHE A 558 -8.04 -7.67 17.08
N ARG A 559 -8.62 -7.45 18.27
CA ARG A 559 -9.16 -8.54 19.12
C ARG A 559 -10.20 -9.35 18.37
N SER A 560 -11.13 -8.68 17.69
CA SER A 560 -12.15 -9.32 16.86
C SER A 560 -11.54 -10.19 15.77
N GLN A 561 -10.54 -9.68 15.04
CA GLN A 561 -9.89 -10.43 13.97
C GLN A 561 -9.14 -11.66 14.47
N VAL A 562 -8.38 -11.56 15.56
CA VAL A 562 -7.72 -12.72 16.18
C VAL A 562 -8.75 -13.76 16.62
N MET A 563 -9.85 -13.33 17.27
CA MET A 563 -10.92 -14.23 17.70
C MET A 563 -11.59 -14.92 16.50
N LYS A 564 -11.84 -14.19 15.41
CA LYS A 564 -12.40 -14.71 14.15
C LYS A 564 -11.51 -15.79 13.56
N ILE A 565 -10.20 -15.53 13.42
CA ILE A 565 -9.22 -16.50 12.90
C ILE A 565 -9.14 -17.73 13.82
N SER A 566 -9.22 -17.51 15.14
CA SER A 566 -9.18 -18.58 16.15
C SER A 566 -10.50 -19.37 16.28
N GLY A 567 -11.55 -19.03 15.53
CA GLY A 567 -12.85 -19.71 15.61
C GLY A 567 -13.67 -19.41 16.87
N VAL A 568 -13.39 -18.30 17.56
CA VAL A 568 -14.08 -17.84 18.78
C VAL A 568 -15.08 -16.72 18.45
N ALA A 569 -16.11 -16.53 19.29
CA ALA A 569 -17.08 -15.45 19.12
C ALA A 569 -16.40 -14.07 19.10
N TYR A 570 -16.57 -13.33 17.99
CA TYR A 570 -15.82 -12.08 17.71
C TYR A 570 -16.72 -10.85 17.44
N LYS A 571 -18.01 -11.06 17.16
CA LYS A 571 -18.92 -10.00 16.69
C LYS A 571 -19.13 -8.89 17.73
N GLU A 572 -19.04 -9.19 19.01
CA GLU A 572 -19.18 -8.18 20.06
C GLU A 572 -18.02 -7.17 20.04
N GLU A 573 -16.78 -7.65 19.90
CA GLU A 573 -15.60 -6.80 19.75
C GLU A 573 -15.65 -5.97 18.47
N GLU A 574 -16.14 -6.56 17.38
CA GLU A 574 -16.36 -5.85 16.12
C GLU A 574 -17.37 -4.71 16.29
N GLN A 575 -18.53 -5.00 16.88
CA GLN A 575 -19.57 -4.01 17.13
C GLN A 575 -19.09 -2.87 18.03
N LYS A 576 -18.23 -3.15 19.02
CA LYS A 576 -17.58 -2.12 19.86
C LYS A 576 -16.68 -1.20 19.04
N ALA A 577 -15.86 -1.74 18.12
CA ALA A 577 -15.03 -0.91 17.24
C ALA A 577 -15.88 0.04 16.38
N PHE A 578 -16.95 -0.46 15.76
CA PHE A 578 -17.89 0.38 15.01
C PHE A 578 -18.63 1.39 15.90
N ALA A 579 -18.99 1.01 17.13
CA ALA A 579 -19.65 1.90 18.09
C ALA A 579 -18.75 3.08 18.49
N LEU A 580 -17.48 2.83 18.75
CA LEU A 580 -16.51 3.88 19.06
C LEU A 580 -16.31 4.86 17.89
N LEU A 581 -16.27 4.36 16.66
CA LEU A 581 -16.21 5.25 15.48
C LEU A 581 -17.44 6.17 15.43
N ARG A 582 -18.64 5.61 15.65
CA ARG A 582 -19.87 6.41 15.72
C ARG A 582 -19.83 7.45 16.82
N GLU A 583 -19.40 7.07 18.02
CA GLU A 583 -19.25 7.98 19.16
C GLU A 583 -18.36 9.17 18.81
N GLY A 584 -17.20 8.93 18.19
CA GLY A 584 -16.28 9.99 17.78
C GLY A 584 -16.88 10.96 16.74
N LEU A 585 -17.65 10.44 15.78
CA LEU A 585 -18.29 11.25 14.75
C LEU A 585 -19.47 12.06 15.33
N VAL A 586 -20.30 11.45 16.16
CA VAL A 586 -21.47 12.08 16.80
C VAL A 586 -21.06 13.14 17.85
N GLY A 587 -19.97 12.89 18.58
CA GLY A 587 -19.46 13.80 19.61
C GLY A 587 -19.15 15.21 19.10
N SER A 588 -18.90 15.37 17.80
CA SER A 588 -18.66 16.67 17.17
C SER A 588 -19.87 17.62 17.18
N VAL A 589 -21.11 17.09 17.19
CA VAL A 589 -22.35 17.90 17.10
C VAL A 589 -23.15 17.94 18.40
N LEU A 590 -22.92 17.00 19.33
CA LEU A 590 -23.55 17.07 20.67
C LEU A 590 -23.23 18.37 21.43
N GLY A 591 -22.15 19.07 21.06
CA GLY A 591 -21.82 20.40 21.60
C GLY A 591 -22.69 21.55 21.10
N SER A 592 -23.48 21.36 20.02
CA SER A 592 -24.33 22.39 19.40
C SER A 592 -25.81 21.98 19.46
N LYS A 593 -26.43 22.24 20.61
CA LYS A 593 -27.87 22.03 20.81
C LYS A 593 -28.69 22.97 19.92
N GLN A 594 -29.85 22.50 19.46
CA GLN A 594 -30.73 23.18 18.52
C GLN A 594 -32.00 23.68 19.20
N GLN A 595 -32.57 24.76 18.70
CA GLN A 595 -33.82 25.34 19.16
C GLN A 595 -34.73 25.50 17.92
N PRO A 596 -35.59 24.52 17.60
CA PRO A 596 -36.47 24.62 16.46
C PRO A 596 -37.53 25.70 16.69
N CYS A 597 -37.76 26.57 15.71
CA CYS A 597 -38.81 27.59 15.73
C CYS A 597 -39.69 27.51 14.48
N LEU A 598 -41.01 27.68 14.62
CA LEU A 598 -41.91 27.61 13.47
C LEU A 598 -41.66 28.80 12.53
N ASN A 599 -41.13 28.52 11.34
CA ASN A 599 -40.70 29.54 10.39
C ASN A 599 -41.62 29.64 9.16
N VAL A 600 -42.81 29.06 9.22
CA VAL A 600 -43.78 29.02 8.10
C VAL A 600 -45.18 29.43 8.57
N TYR A 601 -45.99 29.93 7.63
CA TYR A 601 -47.42 30.17 7.87
C TYR A 601 -48.21 28.86 7.82
N ARG A 602 -49.43 28.87 8.38
CA ARG A 602 -50.29 27.68 8.47
C ARG A 602 -50.68 27.08 7.12
N ASP A 603 -50.77 27.92 6.08
CA ASP A 603 -51.13 27.55 4.71
C ASP A 603 -49.93 27.24 3.82
N GLN A 604 -48.70 27.40 4.33
CA GLN A 604 -47.49 27.15 3.57
C GLN A 604 -47.03 25.69 3.63
N ILE A 605 -46.42 25.24 2.54
CA ILE A 605 -45.74 23.94 2.45
C ILE A 605 -44.28 24.17 2.06
N VAL A 606 -43.36 23.57 2.82
CA VAL A 606 -41.94 23.50 2.45
C VAL A 606 -41.73 22.30 1.56
N TRP A 607 -41.18 22.52 0.38
CA TRP A 607 -40.83 21.49 -0.59
C TRP A 607 -39.31 21.45 -0.80
N GLY A 608 -38.70 20.36 -0.37
CA GLY A 608 -37.30 20.02 -0.62
C GLY A 608 -37.16 19.02 -1.77
N ARG A 609 -36.18 19.23 -2.64
CA ARG A 609 -35.88 18.33 -3.76
C ARG A 609 -34.38 18.25 -4.06
N SER A 610 -33.88 17.05 -4.34
CA SER A 610 -32.47 16.81 -4.62
C SER A 610 -32.22 15.88 -5.81
N PRO A 611 -31.19 16.16 -6.63
CA PRO A 611 -30.68 15.22 -7.62
C PRO A 611 -29.99 14.04 -6.93
N VAL A 612 -29.65 13.00 -7.68
CA VAL A 612 -28.78 11.92 -7.20
C VAL A 612 -27.34 12.11 -7.68
N ARG A 613 -26.43 11.24 -7.27
CA ARG A 613 -25.01 11.35 -7.63
C ARG A 613 -24.43 10.11 -8.28
N ILE A 614 -23.52 10.31 -9.21
CA ILE A 614 -22.61 9.27 -9.71
C ILE A 614 -21.21 9.59 -9.17
N ASP A 615 -20.61 8.63 -8.46
CA ASP A 615 -19.18 8.63 -8.15
C ASP A 615 -18.39 8.28 -9.41
N LEU A 616 -17.45 9.14 -9.83
CA LEU A 616 -16.62 8.93 -11.01
C LEU A 616 -15.26 8.36 -10.65
N ALA A 617 -14.62 8.90 -9.61
CA ALA A 617 -13.33 8.44 -9.11
C ALA A 617 -13.12 8.82 -7.64
N GLY A 618 -12.41 7.97 -6.90
CA GLY A 618 -12.02 8.23 -5.52
C GLY A 618 -13.02 7.81 -4.44
N GLY A 619 -14.17 7.22 -4.81
CA GLY A 619 -15.09 6.63 -3.84
C GLY A 619 -14.38 5.68 -2.85
N TRP A 620 -14.87 5.61 -1.62
CA TRP A 620 -14.26 4.97 -0.44
C TRP A 620 -13.15 5.77 0.25
N THR A 621 -12.50 6.72 -0.43
CA THR A 621 -11.52 7.61 0.22
C THR A 621 -12.18 8.61 1.18
N ASP A 622 -13.49 8.80 1.05
CA ASP A 622 -14.36 9.61 1.91
C ASP A 622 -14.86 8.87 3.15
N THR A 623 -14.61 7.57 3.25
CA THR A 623 -15.19 6.71 4.29
C THR A 623 -14.28 6.68 5.54
N PRO A 624 -14.80 6.98 6.74
CA PRO A 624 -14.07 6.78 7.98
C PRO A 624 -13.78 5.28 8.24
N PRO A 625 -12.60 4.94 8.80
CA PRO A 625 -11.62 5.86 9.38
C PRO A 625 -10.58 6.38 8.38
N TYR A 626 -10.55 5.92 7.12
CA TYR A 626 -9.48 6.29 6.17
C TYR A 626 -9.39 7.81 5.97
N CYS A 627 -10.52 8.46 5.71
CA CYS A 627 -10.57 9.91 5.52
C CYS A 627 -10.14 10.70 6.78
N LEU A 628 -10.26 10.11 7.98
CA LEU A 628 -9.82 10.73 9.23
C LEU A 628 -8.29 10.81 9.34
N TYR A 629 -7.56 9.94 8.64
CA TYR A 629 -6.09 9.90 8.68
C TYR A 629 -5.45 10.54 7.46
N ALA A 630 -6.05 10.37 6.30
CA ALA A 630 -5.45 10.80 5.05
C ALA A 630 -6.19 11.98 4.44
N GLY A 631 -7.43 12.28 4.84
CA GLY A 631 -8.38 13.05 4.03
C GLY A 631 -8.83 12.26 2.78
N GLY A 632 -10.01 12.58 2.26
CA GLY A 632 -10.56 11.94 1.05
C GLY A 632 -10.50 12.84 -0.17
N ASN A 633 -10.45 12.25 -1.37
CA ASN A 633 -10.62 12.94 -2.65
C ASN A 633 -11.67 12.17 -3.46
N VAL A 634 -12.77 12.83 -3.83
CA VAL A 634 -13.81 12.22 -4.66
C VAL A 634 -14.20 13.16 -5.79
N VAL A 635 -14.17 12.66 -7.02
CA VAL A 635 -14.80 13.32 -8.18
C VAL A 635 -16.17 12.70 -8.40
N ASN A 636 -17.22 13.52 -8.28
CA ASN A 636 -18.58 13.05 -8.51
C ASN A 636 -19.40 14.07 -9.31
N VAL A 637 -20.55 13.63 -9.80
CA VAL A 637 -21.49 14.44 -10.58
C VAL A 637 -22.90 14.32 -10.03
N ALA A 638 -23.58 15.46 -9.87
CA ALA A 638 -25.00 15.51 -9.54
C ALA A 638 -25.84 15.36 -10.81
N ILE A 639 -26.79 14.43 -10.81
CA ILE A 639 -27.65 14.14 -11.95
C ILE A 639 -29.13 14.09 -11.57
N GLU A 640 -29.96 14.56 -12.50
CA GLU A 640 -31.40 14.39 -12.50
C GLU A 640 -31.77 13.19 -13.35
N LEU A 641 -32.86 12.51 -12.99
CA LEU A 641 -33.37 11.37 -13.72
C LEU A 641 -34.63 11.78 -14.46
N ASN A 642 -34.67 11.55 -15.77
CA ASN A 642 -35.77 11.96 -16.64
C ASN A 642 -36.12 13.46 -16.51
N GLY A 643 -35.10 14.30 -16.28
CA GLY A 643 -35.25 15.76 -16.16
C GLY A 643 -35.88 16.24 -14.86
N GLN A 644 -35.92 15.42 -13.81
CA GLN A 644 -36.42 15.82 -12.48
C GLN A 644 -35.50 15.34 -11.35
N PRO A 645 -35.39 16.11 -10.26
CA PRO A 645 -34.84 15.63 -8.99
C PRO A 645 -35.73 14.50 -8.44
N PRO A 646 -35.20 13.27 -8.30
CA PRO A 646 -36.02 12.10 -7.99
C PRO A 646 -36.30 11.94 -6.48
N LEU A 647 -35.62 12.70 -5.63
CA LEU A 647 -35.80 12.69 -4.17
C LEU A 647 -36.53 13.95 -3.73
N GLN A 648 -37.68 13.79 -3.07
CA GLN A 648 -38.56 14.90 -2.72
C GLN A 648 -39.12 14.74 -1.30
N VAL A 649 -39.24 15.86 -0.60
CA VAL A 649 -39.73 15.96 0.78
C VAL A 649 -40.68 17.14 0.87
N TYR A 650 -41.82 16.93 1.53
CA TYR A 650 -42.81 17.96 1.81
C TYR A 650 -43.01 18.06 3.32
N ILE A 651 -42.98 19.27 3.86
CA ILE A 651 -43.26 19.53 5.28
C ILE A 651 -44.33 20.61 5.38
N LYS A 652 -45.39 20.34 6.14
CA LYS A 652 -46.44 21.31 6.43
C LYS A 652 -46.80 21.31 7.93
N PRO A 653 -47.34 22.41 8.47
CA PRO A 653 -47.89 22.44 9.82
C PRO A 653 -49.07 21.46 9.96
N SER A 654 -49.25 20.93 11.16
CA SER A 654 -50.41 20.10 11.53
C SER A 654 -51.18 20.75 12.67
N ASP A 655 -52.52 20.71 12.58
CA ASP A 655 -53.43 21.23 13.60
C ASP A 655 -53.40 20.40 14.89
N THR A 656 -52.94 19.15 14.80
CA THR A 656 -52.69 18.30 15.98
C THR A 656 -51.25 18.49 16.42
N HIS A 657 -50.97 18.62 17.72
CA HIS A 657 -49.61 18.62 18.30
C HIS A 657 -48.95 17.23 18.25
N LYS A 658 -48.85 16.67 17.03
CA LYS A 658 -48.23 15.37 16.75
C LYS A 658 -47.33 15.50 15.53
N ILE A 659 -46.38 14.58 15.43
CA ILE A 659 -45.52 14.45 14.24
C ILE A 659 -46.10 13.32 13.38
N ILE A 660 -46.41 13.62 12.12
CA ILE A 660 -46.97 12.66 11.17
C ILE A 660 -45.93 12.42 10.07
N LEU A 661 -45.52 11.16 9.88
CA LEU A 661 -44.57 10.77 8.84
C LEU A 661 -45.30 9.95 7.77
N ARG A 662 -45.06 10.26 6.49
CA ARG A 662 -45.64 9.55 5.33
C ARG A 662 -44.58 9.23 4.29
N SER A 663 -44.66 8.07 3.66
CA SER A 663 -43.87 7.71 2.48
C SER A 663 -44.82 7.31 1.36
N ILE A 664 -44.70 8.00 0.22
CA ILE A 664 -45.55 7.77 -0.95
C ILE A 664 -45.16 6.46 -1.63
N ASP A 665 -43.86 6.24 -1.82
CA ASP A 665 -43.30 5.08 -2.52
C ASP A 665 -43.50 3.76 -1.77
N LEU A 666 -43.45 3.79 -0.43
CA LEU A 666 -43.69 2.61 0.40
C LEU A 666 -45.15 2.48 0.87
N GLY A 667 -46.00 3.48 0.61
CA GLY A 667 -47.39 3.50 1.06
C GLY A 667 -47.55 3.45 2.59
N ALA A 668 -46.57 4.00 3.33
CA ALA A 668 -46.50 3.91 4.79
C ALA A 668 -46.89 5.22 5.47
N MET A 669 -47.40 5.12 6.71
CA MET A 669 -47.70 6.26 7.59
C MET A 669 -47.40 5.89 9.04
N GLU A 670 -46.82 6.81 9.80
CA GLU A 670 -46.59 6.69 11.23
C GLU A 670 -46.93 8.01 11.94
N VAL A 671 -47.53 7.93 13.12
CA VAL A 671 -47.84 9.08 13.96
C VAL A 671 -47.03 8.95 15.25
N ILE A 672 -46.23 9.96 15.55
CA ILE A 672 -45.31 10.01 16.69
C ILE A 672 -45.87 10.98 17.73
N SER A 673 -45.91 10.52 18.96
CA SER A 673 -46.47 11.20 20.13
C SER A 673 -45.54 11.18 21.35
N SER A 674 -44.40 10.48 21.29
CA SER A 674 -43.43 10.44 22.37
C SER A 674 -41.98 10.51 21.87
N TRP A 675 -41.06 10.90 22.76
CA TRP A 675 -39.63 10.87 22.44
C TRP A 675 -39.12 9.45 22.19
N ASP A 676 -39.67 8.43 22.84
CA ASP A 676 -39.22 7.05 22.65
C ASP A 676 -39.57 6.53 21.25
N GLU A 677 -40.77 6.87 20.74
CA GLU A 677 -41.14 6.62 19.35
C GLU A 677 -40.24 7.36 18.36
N LEU A 678 -39.80 8.58 18.70
CA LEU A 678 -38.89 9.38 17.89
C LEU A 678 -37.43 8.88 17.94
N ARG A 679 -36.98 8.33 19.08
CA ARG A 679 -35.65 7.71 19.28
C ARG A 679 -35.51 6.36 18.57
N ASP A 680 -36.61 5.71 18.21
CA ASP A 680 -36.64 4.43 17.49
C ASP A 680 -36.29 4.57 15.99
N TYR A 681 -35.22 5.32 15.69
CA TYR A 681 -34.71 5.51 14.33
C TYR A 681 -33.73 4.42 13.90
N ASN A 682 -33.17 3.63 14.81
CA ASN A 682 -32.26 2.52 14.51
C ASN A 682 -32.98 1.18 14.23
N LYS A 683 -34.32 1.17 14.20
CA LYS A 683 -35.12 0.00 13.88
C LYS A 683 -34.91 -0.46 12.44
N VAL A 684 -34.38 -1.67 12.29
CA VAL A 684 -34.12 -2.28 10.98
C VAL A 684 -35.42 -2.39 10.18
N GLY A 685 -35.39 -1.90 8.94
CA GLY A 685 -36.52 -1.97 8.01
C GLY A 685 -37.63 -0.94 8.25
N SER A 686 -37.45 0.00 9.18
CA SER A 686 -38.40 1.10 9.34
C SER A 686 -38.37 2.03 8.12
N PRO A 687 -39.54 2.38 7.53
CA PRO A 687 -39.62 3.36 6.45
C PRO A 687 -39.28 4.78 6.91
N PHE A 688 -39.25 5.03 8.23
CA PHE A 688 -39.16 6.36 8.82
C PHE A 688 -37.92 6.60 9.69
N SER A 689 -36.92 5.71 9.63
CA SER A 689 -35.64 5.89 10.32
C SER A 689 -34.98 7.25 10.02
N ILE A 690 -34.92 7.64 8.74
CA ILE A 690 -34.30 8.90 8.30
C ILE A 690 -35.00 10.13 8.89
N PRO A 691 -36.32 10.36 8.68
CA PRO A 691 -36.98 11.55 9.22
C PRO A 691 -37.00 11.60 10.75
N LYS A 692 -37.09 10.45 11.45
CA LYS A 692 -36.97 10.39 12.91
C LYS A 692 -35.62 10.90 13.39
N ALA A 693 -34.52 10.40 12.81
CA ALA A 693 -33.17 10.85 13.15
C ALA A 693 -32.94 12.33 12.78
N ALA A 694 -33.52 12.81 11.67
CA ALA A 694 -33.42 14.21 11.27
C ALA A 694 -34.13 15.15 12.26
N LEU A 695 -35.32 14.78 12.74
CA LEU A 695 -36.04 15.51 13.77
C LEU A 695 -35.31 15.50 15.11
N ALA A 696 -34.72 14.36 15.50
CA ALA A 696 -33.86 14.29 16.67
C ALA A 696 -32.72 15.32 16.58
N LEU A 697 -31.97 15.33 15.46
CA LEU A 697 -30.89 16.29 15.21
C LEU A 697 -31.33 17.75 15.13
N ALA A 698 -32.59 18.01 14.79
CA ALA A 698 -33.20 19.34 14.78
C ALA A 698 -33.63 19.83 16.17
N GLY A 699 -33.50 19.01 17.21
CA GLY A 699 -33.79 19.38 18.59
C GLY A 699 -35.17 18.92 19.10
N PHE A 700 -35.87 18.01 18.40
CA PHE A 700 -37.14 17.45 18.89
C PHE A 700 -36.98 16.33 19.92
N ILE A 701 -35.75 16.06 20.38
CA ILE A 701 -35.48 15.21 21.54
C ILE A 701 -34.55 15.93 22.55
N PRO A 702 -34.64 15.62 23.85
CA PRO A 702 -33.91 16.34 24.90
C PRO A 702 -32.38 16.40 24.73
N GLU A 703 -31.79 15.37 24.13
CA GLU A 703 -30.35 15.23 23.92
C GLU A 703 -29.80 16.32 22.99
N PHE A 704 -30.58 16.72 21.99
CA PHE A 704 -30.20 17.70 20.98
C PHE A 704 -30.93 19.05 21.15
N SER A 705 -31.90 19.13 22.07
CA SER A 705 -32.64 20.36 22.35
C SER A 705 -31.86 21.31 23.26
N ALA A 706 -31.87 22.60 22.92
CA ALA A 706 -31.35 23.68 23.76
C ALA A 706 -32.24 23.92 24.99
N GLU A 707 -33.55 23.72 24.84
CA GLU A 707 -34.54 23.86 25.90
C GLU A 707 -34.99 22.50 26.45
N ALA A 708 -35.39 22.48 27.72
CA ALA A 708 -35.91 21.29 28.38
C ALA A 708 -37.44 21.36 28.45
N TYR A 709 -38.10 20.30 27.99
CA TYR A 709 -39.56 20.14 28.07
C TYR A 709 -39.90 18.90 28.90
N ALA A 710 -41.17 18.76 29.31
CA ALA A 710 -41.63 17.59 30.07
C ALA A 710 -42.04 16.41 29.18
N SER A 711 -42.50 16.68 27.95
CA SER A 711 -42.86 15.69 26.94
C SER A 711 -42.76 16.28 25.53
N LEU A 712 -42.85 15.42 24.51
CA LEU A 712 -42.90 15.85 23.11
C LEU A 712 -44.13 16.73 22.81
N ASP A 713 -45.29 16.40 23.38
CA ASP A 713 -46.52 17.18 23.17
C ASP A 713 -46.37 18.63 23.67
N VAL A 714 -45.77 18.81 24.86
CA VAL A 714 -45.49 20.15 25.42
C VAL A 714 -44.48 20.91 24.56
N GLN A 715 -43.48 20.21 24.00
CA GLN A 715 -42.52 20.80 23.08
C GLN A 715 -43.19 21.27 21.78
N LEU A 716 -44.12 20.48 21.22
CA LEU A 716 -44.85 20.83 19.99
C LEU A 716 -45.85 21.97 20.23
N GLU A 717 -46.47 22.04 21.41
CA GLU A 717 -47.29 23.18 21.82
C GLU A 717 -46.46 24.46 21.93
N ALA A 718 -45.27 24.39 22.54
CA ALA A 718 -44.33 25.51 22.61
C ALA A 718 -43.79 25.93 21.23
N PHE A 719 -43.56 24.95 20.33
CA PHE A 719 -43.19 25.19 18.94
C PHE A 719 -44.30 25.87 18.14
N GLY A 720 -45.57 25.69 18.55
CA GLY A 720 -46.75 26.35 17.99
C GLY A 720 -47.54 25.56 16.96
N SER A 721 -47.12 24.32 16.62
CA SER A 721 -47.89 23.37 15.81
C SER A 721 -47.34 21.95 15.88
N GLY A 722 -48.09 20.96 15.41
CA GLY A 722 -47.49 19.71 14.95
C GLY A 722 -46.89 19.84 13.55
N LEU A 723 -46.36 18.76 13.01
CA LEU A 723 -45.75 18.75 11.67
C LEU A 723 -46.04 17.44 10.93
N GLU A 724 -46.31 17.56 9.63
CA GLU A 724 -46.50 16.43 8.73
C GLU A 724 -45.36 16.42 7.68
N ILE A 725 -44.55 15.35 7.68
CA ILE A 725 -43.45 15.14 6.73
C ILE A 725 -43.83 14.02 5.78
N THR A 726 -43.86 14.33 4.48
CA THR A 726 -44.11 13.37 3.40
C THR A 726 -42.87 13.19 2.53
N LEU A 727 -42.45 11.94 2.33
CA LEU A 727 -41.28 11.55 1.55
C LEU A 727 -41.69 10.89 0.23
N LEU A 728 -40.91 11.15 -0.82
CA LEU A 728 -40.98 10.45 -2.09
C LEU A 728 -39.57 10.17 -2.61
N ALA A 729 -39.24 8.90 -2.79
CA ALA A 729 -38.05 8.45 -3.51
C ALA A 729 -38.48 7.78 -4.83
N ALA A 730 -38.35 8.50 -5.95
CA ALA A 730 -38.70 7.99 -7.28
C ALA A 730 -37.60 7.07 -7.89
N ILE A 731 -36.88 6.33 -7.04
CA ILE A 731 -35.80 5.40 -7.42
C ILE A 731 -35.90 4.15 -6.54
N PRO A 732 -35.71 2.94 -7.10
CA PRO A 732 -35.64 1.73 -6.29
C PRO A 732 -34.56 1.80 -5.20
N ALA A 733 -34.87 1.23 -4.03
CA ALA A 733 -33.86 1.00 -3.00
C ALA A 733 -32.70 0.14 -3.53
N GLY A 734 -31.48 0.38 -3.06
CA GLY A 734 -30.29 -0.32 -3.56
C GLY A 734 -29.85 0.08 -4.96
N SER A 735 -30.18 1.31 -5.40
CA SER A 735 -29.80 1.87 -6.70
C SER A 735 -28.28 2.09 -6.86
N GLY A 736 -27.56 2.30 -5.77
CA GLY A 736 -26.15 2.72 -5.80
C GLY A 736 -25.93 4.20 -6.13
N LEU A 737 -26.99 5.02 -6.19
CA LEU A 737 -26.90 6.44 -6.55
C LEU A 737 -26.87 7.41 -5.34
N GLY A 738 -26.54 6.90 -4.15
CA GLY A 738 -26.47 7.69 -2.90
C GLY A 738 -27.85 8.08 -2.35
N THR A 739 -28.88 7.33 -2.73
CA THR A 739 -30.29 7.67 -2.49
C THR A 739 -30.60 7.94 -1.01
N SER A 740 -30.11 7.09 -0.09
CA SER A 740 -30.40 7.21 1.34
C SER A 740 -29.80 8.48 1.95
N SER A 741 -28.51 8.73 1.73
CA SER A 741 -27.80 9.90 2.26
C SER A 741 -28.38 11.20 1.71
N ILE A 742 -28.66 11.23 0.39
CA ILE A 742 -29.20 12.43 -0.24
C ILE A 742 -30.65 12.66 0.22
N LEU A 743 -31.44 11.61 0.42
CA LEU A 743 -32.78 11.76 1.00
C LEU A 743 -32.70 12.33 2.42
N ALA A 744 -31.77 11.84 3.25
CA ALA A 744 -31.52 12.39 4.57
C ALA A 744 -31.12 13.88 4.52
N ALA A 745 -30.22 14.26 3.61
CA ALA A 745 -29.85 15.65 3.39
C ALA A 745 -31.04 16.52 2.93
N THR A 746 -31.93 15.96 2.09
CA THR A 746 -33.14 16.64 1.62
C THR A 746 -34.13 16.88 2.76
N VAL A 747 -34.31 15.88 3.64
CA VAL A 747 -35.15 16.00 4.84
C VAL A 747 -34.56 17.05 5.79
N LEU A 748 -33.26 16.99 6.08
CA LEU A 748 -32.57 17.96 6.93
C LEU A 748 -32.67 19.38 6.37
N GLY A 749 -32.53 19.56 5.05
CA GLY A 749 -32.69 20.86 4.40
C GLY A 749 -34.10 21.42 4.51
N ALA A 750 -35.12 20.57 4.31
CA ALA A 750 -36.52 20.98 4.47
C ALA A 750 -36.86 21.29 5.94
N ILE A 751 -36.37 20.48 6.88
CA ILE A 751 -36.53 20.73 8.33
C ILE A 751 -35.81 22.03 8.73
N SER A 752 -34.62 22.30 8.20
CA SER A 752 -33.89 23.52 8.53
C SER A 752 -34.66 24.78 8.16
N ASP A 753 -35.28 24.79 6.97
CA ASP A 753 -36.12 25.90 6.53
C ASP A 753 -37.41 26.01 7.35
N PHE A 754 -38.11 24.89 7.56
CA PHE A 754 -39.37 24.82 8.33
C PHE A 754 -39.20 25.23 9.79
N CYS A 755 -38.09 24.84 10.41
CA CYS A 755 -37.77 25.06 11.83
C CYS A 755 -36.85 26.27 12.08
N GLY A 756 -36.56 27.10 11.06
CA GLY A 756 -35.76 28.31 11.21
C GLY A 756 -34.32 28.09 11.72
N LEU A 757 -33.73 26.92 11.45
CA LEU A 757 -32.43 26.51 12.01
C LEU A 757 -31.22 27.13 11.29
N ALA A 758 -31.46 27.75 10.13
CA ALA A 758 -30.45 28.46 9.33
C ALA A 758 -29.20 27.62 8.98
N TRP A 759 -29.37 26.32 8.72
CA TRP A 759 -28.28 25.47 8.28
C TRP A 759 -27.95 25.72 6.81
N ASP A 760 -26.68 25.95 6.51
CA ASP A 760 -26.21 26.00 5.14
C ASP A 760 -26.02 24.59 4.54
N LYS A 761 -25.65 24.52 3.26
CA LYS A 761 -25.44 23.24 2.57
C LYS A 761 -24.33 22.39 3.19
N ASN A 762 -23.31 23.00 3.79
CA ASN A 762 -22.21 22.27 4.42
C ASN A 762 -22.66 21.68 5.75
N GLU A 763 -23.36 22.46 6.57
CA GLU A 763 -23.93 22.00 7.83
C GLU A 763 -24.97 20.90 7.60
N ILE A 764 -25.81 21.00 6.57
CA ILE A 764 -26.71 19.92 6.14
C ILE A 764 -25.90 18.65 5.79
N GLY A 765 -24.80 18.79 5.03
CA GLY A 765 -23.93 17.67 4.68
C GLY A 765 -23.27 17.00 5.89
N ASN A 766 -22.76 17.80 6.83
CA ASN A 766 -22.17 17.33 8.07
C ASN A 766 -23.20 16.62 8.97
N ARG A 767 -24.38 17.23 9.16
CA ARG A 767 -25.49 16.60 9.90
C ARG A 767 -25.99 15.33 9.25
N THR A 768 -25.95 15.25 7.93
CA THR A 768 -26.28 14.02 7.21
C THR A 768 -25.30 12.90 7.53
N LEU A 769 -23.99 13.18 7.56
CA LEU A 769 -22.98 12.18 7.95
C LEU A 769 -23.29 11.62 9.36
N ILE A 770 -23.64 12.51 10.28
CA ILE A 770 -23.94 12.15 11.68
C ILE A 770 -25.24 11.35 11.77
N LEU A 771 -26.27 11.77 11.03
CA LEU A 771 -27.52 11.04 10.90
C LEU A 771 -27.26 9.59 10.46
N GLU A 772 -26.42 9.36 9.46
CA GLU A 772 -26.09 8.00 9.01
C GLU A 772 -25.38 7.16 10.07
N GLN A 773 -24.51 7.79 10.87
CA GLN A 773 -23.89 7.10 12.01
C GLN A 773 -24.94 6.70 13.05
N LEU A 774 -25.92 7.59 13.36
CA LEU A 774 -27.05 7.26 14.24
C LEU A 774 -27.89 6.10 13.70
N LEU A 775 -28.04 5.99 12.38
CA LEU A 775 -28.74 4.90 11.71
C LEU A 775 -27.95 3.59 11.64
N THR A 776 -26.69 3.56 12.10
CA THR A 776 -25.78 2.40 12.04
C THR A 776 -25.49 1.86 10.64
N THR A 777 -25.89 2.60 9.61
CA THR A 777 -25.71 2.18 8.21
C THR A 777 -24.22 2.23 7.86
N GLY A 778 -23.51 3.23 8.40
CA GLY A 778 -22.10 3.47 8.11
C GLY A 778 -21.94 3.95 6.67
N GLY A 779 -21.13 4.98 6.46
CA GLY A 779 -20.99 5.64 5.17
C GLY A 779 -19.90 6.70 5.22
N GLY A 780 -19.41 7.07 4.05
CA GLY A 780 -18.55 8.25 3.88
C GLY A 780 -19.36 9.51 3.61
N TRP A 781 -18.67 10.61 3.34
CA TRP A 781 -19.33 11.90 3.12
C TRP A 781 -19.71 12.19 1.67
N GLN A 782 -19.28 11.39 0.70
CA GLN A 782 -19.41 11.75 -0.72
C GLN A 782 -20.87 11.84 -1.19
N ASP A 783 -21.77 11.05 -0.63
CA ASP A 783 -23.12 10.86 -1.15
C ASP A 783 -23.95 12.13 -0.95
N GLN A 784 -23.97 12.64 0.27
CA GLN A 784 -24.69 13.85 0.61
C GLN A 784 -24.14 15.06 -0.14
N TYR A 785 -22.83 15.27 -0.16
CA TYR A 785 -22.23 16.39 -0.87
C TYR A 785 -22.38 16.24 -2.39
N GLY A 786 -22.42 14.99 -2.88
CA GLY A 786 -22.66 14.66 -4.28
C GLY A 786 -24.02 15.12 -4.79
N GLY A 787 -25.09 14.97 -3.99
CA GLY A 787 -26.45 15.40 -4.37
C GLY A 787 -26.83 16.82 -3.89
N VAL A 788 -26.33 17.27 -2.74
CA VAL A 788 -26.64 18.60 -2.18
C VAL A 788 -26.05 19.72 -3.02
N LEU A 789 -24.84 19.51 -3.52
CA LEU A 789 -24.16 20.44 -4.42
C LEU A 789 -24.47 20.05 -5.87
N HIS A 790 -24.58 21.05 -6.74
CA HIS A 790 -24.84 20.84 -8.17
C HIS A 790 -23.67 20.17 -8.89
N GLY A 791 -23.81 19.99 -10.20
CA GLY A 791 -22.75 19.82 -11.19
C GLY A 791 -21.70 18.75 -10.94
N LEU A 792 -20.63 18.89 -11.74
CA LEU A 792 -19.43 18.08 -11.66
C LEU A 792 -18.40 18.76 -10.75
N LYS A 793 -17.81 18.00 -9.83
CA LYS A 793 -16.96 18.56 -8.78
C LYS A 793 -15.95 17.55 -8.23
N LEU A 794 -14.81 18.08 -7.80
CA LEU A 794 -13.86 17.42 -6.91
C LEU A 794 -14.13 17.91 -5.48
N LEU A 795 -14.34 16.94 -4.58
CA LEU A 795 -14.51 17.16 -3.15
C LEU A 795 -13.26 16.65 -2.42
N GLN A 796 -12.70 17.47 -1.53
CA GLN A 796 -11.48 17.12 -0.78
C GLN A 796 -11.61 17.43 0.70
N THR A 797 -11.29 16.47 1.56
CA THR A 797 -11.16 16.71 3.00
C THR A 797 -9.71 16.59 3.46
N ASN A 798 -9.43 17.14 4.63
CA ASN A 798 -8.17 16.95 5.34
C ASN A 798 -8.31 15.84 6.39
N GLU A 799 -7.20 15.50 7.04
CA GLU A 799 -7.20 14.62 8.21
C GLU A 799 -8.01 15.22 9.39
N GLY A 800 -8.48 14.34 10.27
CA GLY A 800 -9.23 14.68 11.48
C GLY A 800 -10.73 14.42 11.40
N PHE A 801 -11.44 14.67 12.51
CA PHE A 801 -12.90 14.44 12.59
C PHE A 801 -13.73 15.49 11.86
N ASN A 802 -13.16 16.66 11.57
CA ASN A 802 -13.83 17.71 10.81
C ASN A 802 -13.76 17.40 9.31
N GLN A 803 -14.71 16.60 8.82
CA GLN A 803 -14.79 16.14 7.44
C GLN A 803 -15.67 17.07 6.59
N ASN A 804 -15.34 18.36 6.56
CA ASN A 804 -15.99 19.36 5.71
C ASN A 804 -15.22 19.50 4.38
N PRO A 805 -15.79 19.04 3.23
CA PRO A 805 -15.05 19.02 1.98
C PRO A 805 -14.86 20.42 1.38
N LEU A 806 -13.64 20.71 0.94
CA LEU A 806 -13.36 21.76 -0.03
C LEU A 806 -13.91 21.33 -1.39
N VAL A 807 -14.67 22.22 -2.02
CA VAL A 807 -15.32 21.96 -3.31
C VAL A 807 -14.55 22.67 -4.43
N ARG A 808 -14.18 21.93 -5.47
CA ARG A 808 -13.63 22.46 -6.72
C ARG A 808 -14.54 22.08 -7.88
N TRP A 809 -15.16 23.09 -8.48
CA TRP A 809 -16.05 22.93 -9.62
C TRP A 809 -15.25 22.59 -10.88
N LEU A 810 -15.79 21.67 -11.68
CA LEU A 810 -15.17 21.20 -12.91
C LEU A 810 -15.98 21.63 -14.13
N PRO A 811 -15.34 21.81 -15.30
CA PRO A 811 -16.04 22.09 -16.54
C PRO A 811 -17.02 20.98 -16.93
N GLU A 812 -18.17 21.36 -17.49
CA GLU A 812 -19.27 20.43 -17.79
C GLU A 812 -19.34 20.02 -19.27
N TYR A 813 -18.42 20.50 -20.11
CA TYR A 813 -18.47 20.28 -21.57
C TYR A 813 -18.41 18.79 -21.94
N LEU A 814 -17.70 17.95 -21.17
CA LEU A 814 -17.73 16.49 -21.38
C LEU A 814 -19.13 15.88 -21.24
N PHE A 815 -20.03 16.50 -20.46
CA PHE A 815 -21.41 16.01 -20.26
C PHE A 815 -22.44 16.77 -21.11
N THR A 816 -22.08 17.94 -21.65
CA THR A 816 -23.03 18.86 -22.31
C THR A 816 -22.79 18.99 -23.81
N ASP A 817 -21.56 18.76 -24.29
CA ASP A 817 -21.24 18.81 -25.72
C ASP A 817 -22.03 17.75 -26.49
N PRO A 818 -22.61 18.09 -27.66
CA PRO A 818 -23.42 17.16 -28.46
C PRO A 818 -22.68 15.89 -28.88
N GLU A 819 -21.35 15.93 -28.98
CA GLU A 819 -20.52 14.79 -29.34
C GLU A 819 -20.40 13.76 -28.20
N TYR A 820 -20.29 14.22 -26.94
CA TYR A 820 -20.03 13.38 -25.78
C TYR A 820 -21.28 13.05 -24.97
N ARG A 821 -22.24 13.97 -24.88
CA ARG A 821 -23.52 13.79 -24.19
C ARG A 821 -24.20 12.43 -24.49
N PRO A 822 -24.37 11.99 -25.76
CA PRO A 822 -25.04 10.71 -26.04
C PRO A 822 -24.20 9.48 -25.64
N CYS A 823 -22.90 9.65 -25.40
CA CYS A 823 -21.98 8.58 -25.01
C CYS A 823 -22.11 8.20 -23.54
N HIS A 824 -22.74 9.05 -22.71
CA HIS A 824 -23.01 8.74 -21.31
C HIS A 824 -24.34 8.00 -21.18
N LEU A 825 -24.30 6.77 -20.68
CA LEU A 825 -25.47 5.92 -20.53
C LEU A 825 -25.65 5.48 -19.08
N LEU A 826 -26.90 5.49 -18.62
CA LEU A 826 -27.28 5.00 -17.31
C LEU A 826 -28.29 3.85 -17.46
N TYR A 827 -27.88 2.66 -17.02
CA TYR A 827 -28.67 1.44 -17.17
C TYR A 827 -29.00 0.85 -15.81
N TYR A 828 -30.28 0.78 -15.46
CA TYR A 828 -30.70 0.05 -14.27
C TYR A 828 -30.61 -1.45 -14.56
N THR A 829 -29.81 -2.18 -13.78
CA THR A 829 -29.59 -3.62 -14.02
C THR A 829 -30.75 -4.49 -13.56
N GLY A 830 -31.65 -3.97 -12.72
CA GLY A 830 -32.70 -4.76 -12.05
C GLY A 830 -32.18 -5.73 -10.98
N ILE A 831 -30.86 -5.77 -10.75
CA ILE A 831 -30.21 -6.59 -9.73
C ILE A 831 -30.06 -5.72 -8.49
N THR A 832 -30.61 -6.14 -7.36
CA THR A 832 -30.51 -5.42 -6.08
C THR A 832 -29.86 -6.31 -5.02
N ARG A 833 -28.85 -5.80 -4.34
CA ARG A 833 -28.23 -6.44 -3.17
C ARG A 833 -27.94 -5.38 -2.11
N THR A 834 -28.07 -5.75 -0.85
CA THR A 834 -27.67 -4.89 0.26
C THR A 834 -26.14 -4.76 0.30
N ALA A 835 -25.63 -3.54 0.18
CA ALA A 835 -24.18 -3.26 0.21
C ALA A 835 -23.56 -3.27 1.62
N LYS A 836 -24.33 -3.64 2.65
CA LYS A 836 -23.92 -3.57 4.06
C LYS A 836 -22.70 -4.46 4.35
N ASP A 837 -22.65 -5.65 3.75
CA ASP A 837 -21.56 -6.60 3.97
C ASP A 837 -20.26 -6.12 3.29
N ILE A 838 -20.36 -5.54 2.09
CA ILE A 838 -19.22 -4.96 1.34
C ILE A 838 -18.61 -3.81 2.15
N LEU A 839 -19.45 -2.89 2.64
CA LEU A 839 -19.00 -1.75 3.43
C LEU A 839 -18.34 -2.20 4.73
N SER A 840 -18.93 -3.18 5.42
CA SER A 840 -18.36 -3.70 6.66
C SER A 840 -16.97 -4.30 6.43
N GLU A 841 -16.76 -5.08 5.37
CA GLU A 841 -15.47 -5.72 5.10
C GLU A 841 -14.37 -4.71 4.79
N ILE A 842 -14.66 -3.74 3.91
CA ILE A 842 -13.70 -2.68 3.55
C ILE A 842 -13.31 -1.87 4.79
N VAL A 843 -14.28 -1.48 5.63
CA VAL A 843 -14.03 -0.71 6.85
C VAL A 843 -13.28 -1.55 7.90
N ARG A 844 -13.53 -2.86 8.00
CA ARG A 844 -12.71 -3.78 8.81
C ARG A 844 -11.25 -3.75 8.37
N GLY A 845 -10.99 -3.80 7.06
CA GLY A 845 -9.65 -3.66 6.48
C GLY A 845 -8.97 -2.35 6.88
N MET A 846 -9.70 -1.23 6.87
CA MET A 846 -9.22 0.09 7.31
C MET A 846 -8.89 0.11 8.81
N PHE A 847 -9.76 -0.45 9.66
CA PHE A 847 -9.52 -0.56 11.10
C PHE A 847 -8.33 -1.46 11.44
N LEU A 848 -8.06 -2.47 10.62
CA LEU A 848 -6.89 -3.34 10.79
C LEU A 848 -5.62 -2.74 10.18
N ASN A 849 -5.67 -1.53 9.61
CA ASN A 849 -4.56 -0.95 8.85
C ASN A 849 -3.99 -1.93 7.80
N SER A 850 -4.84 -2.72 7.14
CA SER A 850 -4.38 -3.69 6.15
C SER A 850 -3.58 -2.99 5.06
N GLU A 851 -2.35 -3.45 4.82
CA GLU A 851 -1.41 -2.85 3.86
C GLU A 851 -2.05 -2.74 2.47
N ALA A 852 -2.69 -3.83 2.01
CA ALA A 852 -3.34 -3.90 0.72
C ALA A 852 -4.48 -2.88 0.59
N HIS A 853 -5.35 -2.78 1.61
CA HIS A 853 -6.48 -1.84 1.59
C HIS A 853 -6.01 -0.39 1.64
N LEU A 854 -5.08 -0.06 2.55
CA LEU A 854 -4.58 1.30 2.69
C LEU A 854 -3.79 1.76 1.45
N GLY A 855 -2.99 0.85 0.87
CA GLY A 855 -2.28 1.10 -0.39
C GLY A 855 -3.26 1.41 -1.53
N LEU A 856 -4.27 0.57 -1.72
CA LEU A 856 -5.29 0.77 -2.75
C LEU A 856 -6.09 2.06 -2.55
N LEU A 857 -6.52 2.37 -1.32
CA LEU A 857 -7.21 3.63 -1.01
C LEU A 857 -6.33 4.85 -1.30
N SER A 858 -5.03 4.79 -1.02
CA SER A 858 -4.09 5.85 -1.41
C SER A 858 -3.98 6.02 -2.92
N GLU A 859 -3.99 4.92 -3.67
CA GLU A 859 -4.01 4.95 -5.14
C GLU A 859 -5.32 5.52 -5.68
N MET A 860 -6.46 5.18 -5.06
CA MET A 860 -7.77 5.72 -5.42
C MET A 860 -7.85 7.23 -5.16
N LYS A 861 -7.25 7.69 -4.06
CA LYS A 861 -7.17 9.12 -3.73
C LYS A 861 -6.36 9.91 -4.76
N ALA A 862 -5.25 9.34 -5.24
CA ALA A 862 -4.45 9.91 -6.32
C ALA A 862 -5.20 9.85 -7.66
N HIS A 863 -5.85 8.74 -7.96
CA HIS A 863 -6.66 8.54 -9.16
C HIS A 863 -7.81 9.55 -9.30
N ALA A 864 -8.38 10.03 -8.19
CA ALA A 864 -9.34 11.12 -8.22
C ALA A 864 -8.74 12.42 -8.79
N LEU A 865 -7.44 12.67 -8.58
CA LEU A 865 -6.72 13.80 -9.18
C LEU A 865 -6.43 13.56 -10.66
N ASP A 866 -6.06 12.34 -11.05
CA ASP A 866 -5.93 11.96 -12.47
C ASP A 866 -7.26 12.25 -13.23
N MET A 867 -8.39 11.88 -12.62
CA MET A 867 -9.74 12.15 -13.16
C MET A 867 -10.03 13.65 -13.23
N TYR A 868 -9.70 14.39 -12.18
CA TYR A 868 -9.84 15.85 -12.15
C TYR A 868 -9.07 16.51 -13.30
N GLU A 869 -7.81 16.13 -13.52
CA GLU A 869 -6.96 16.67 -14.59
C GLU A 869 -7.51 16.33 -15.98
N ALA A 870 -7.90 15.07 -16.21
CA ALA A 870 -8.48 14.65 -17.49
C ALA A 870 -9.74 15.46 -17.85
N ILE A 871 -10.60 15.74 -16.87
CA ILE A 871 -11.80 16.56 -17.10
C ILE A 871 -11.45 18.05 -17.26
N GLN A 872 -10.44 18.57 -16.59
CA GLN A 872 -10.01 19.96 -16.82
C GLN A 872 -9.47 20.16 -18.25
N CYS A 873 -8.68 19.22 -18.75
CA CYS A 873 -8.08 19.25 -20.09
C CYS A 873 -9.05 18.85 -21.21
N GLY A 874 -10.16 18.23 -20.87
CA GLY A 874 -11.21 17.86 -21.79
C GLY A 874 -10.94 16.62 -22.62
N ASP A 875 -10.11 15.75 -22.06
CA ASP A 875 -9.76 14.48 -22.66
C ASP A 875 -10.85 13.44 -22.35
N PHE A 876 -11.86 13.38 -23.23
CA PHE A 876 -12.98 12.44 -23.11
C PHE A 876 -12.53 10.96 -23.11
N VAL A 877 -11.50 10.64 -23.91
CA VAL A 877 -11.00 9.26 -24.02
C VAL A 877 -10.33 8.84 -22.72
N THR A 878 -9.46 9.68 -22.18
CA THR A 878 -8.81 9.44 -20.89
C THR A 878 -9.83 9.42 -19.76
N TYR A 879 -10.79 10.34 -19.73
CA TYR A 879 -11.93 10.30 -18.80
C TYR A 879 -12.63 8.94 -18.80
N GLY A 880 -13.01 8.43 -19.97
CA GLY A 880 -13.67 7.14 -20.11
C GLY A 880 -12.82 5.97 -19.60
N LYS A 881 -11.52 5.95 -19.93
CA LYS A 881 -10.58 4.94 -19.41
C LYS A 881 -10.42 5.02 -17.89
N LEU A 882 -10.39 6.22 -17.32
CA LEU A 882 -10.27 6.43 -15.88
C LEU A 882 -11.52 5.94 -15.13
N ILE A 883 -12.72 5.98 -15.72
CA ILE A 883 -13.91 5.30 -15.17
C ILE A 883 -13.69 3.79 -15.07
N GLY A 884 -13.12 3.19 -16.13
CA GLY A 884 -12.72 1.77 -16.12
C GLY A 884 -11.70 1.46 -15.01
N LYS A 885 -10.69 2.32 -14.83
CA LYS A 885 -9.72 2.18 -13.72
C LYS A 885 -10.40 2.26 -12.35
N THR A 886 -11.36 3.17 -12.15
CA THR A 886 -12.15 3.22 -10.91
C THR A 886 -12.89 1.89 -10.66
N TRP A 887 -13.42 1.25 -11.71
CA TRP A 887 -14.10 -0.03 -11.58
C TRP A 887 -13.16 -1.16 -11.15
N GLU A 888 -11.97 -1.24 -11.75
CA GLU A 888 -10.95 -2.22 -11.35
C GLU A 888 -10.51 -2.00 -9.91
N GLN A 889 -10.32 -0.74 -9.48
CA GLN A 889 -9.99 -0.41 -8.08
C GLN A 889 -11.10 -0.83 -7.11
N ASN A 890 -12.38 -0.57 -7.43
CA ASN A 890 -13.50 -1.00 -6.59
C ASN A 890 -13.59 -2.52 -6.47
N LYS A 891 -13.36 -3.26 -7.57
CA LYS A 891 -13.31 -4.74 -7.54
C LYS A 891 -12.14 -5.27 -6.71
N ALA A 892 -11.01 -4.57 -6.72
CA ALA A 892 -9.84 -4.94 -5.93
C ALA A 892 -10.04 -4.67 -4.43
N LEU A 893 -10.88 -3.69 -4.04
CA LEU A 893 -11.25 -3.45 -2.65
C LEU A 893 -12.12 -4.56 -2.07
N ASP A 894 -13.13 -5.01 -2.83
CA ASP A 894 -14.00 -6.11 -2.39
C ASP A 894 -14.56 -6.88 -3.59
N SER A 895 -14.43 -8.20 -3.54
CA SER A 895 -14.91 -9.11 -4.59
C SER A 895 -16.43 -9.11 -4.77
N GLY A 896 -17.19 -8.74 -3.72
CA GLY A 896 -18.64 -8.60 -3.75
C GLY A 896 -19.12 -7.42 -4.61
N THR A 897 -18.22 -6.51 -5.01
CA THR A 897 -18.51 -5.36 -5.87
C THR A 897 -19.10 -5.78 -7.22
N ASN A 898 -18.61 -6.87 -7.83
CA ASN A 898 -19.01 -7.31 -9.16
C ASN A 898 -19.54 -8.76 -9.18
N PRO A 899 -20.84 -8.97 -8.91
CA PRO A 899 -21.47 -10.28 -9.05
C PRO A 899 -21.44 -10.78 -10.50
N ALA A 900 -21.43 -12.11 -10.69
CA ALA A 900 -21.41 -12.73 -12.02
C ALA A 900 -22.53 -12.26 -12.96
N ALA A 901 -23.70 -11.91 -12.41
CA ALA A 901 -24.81 -11.37 -13.20
C ALA A 901 -24.54 -9.96 -13.75
N VAL A 902 -23.79 -9.12 -13.02
CA VAL A 902 -23.35 -7.80 -13.50
C VAL A 902 -22.25 -7.96 -14.54
N GLU A 903 -21.29 -8.85 -14.29
CA GLU A 903 -20.21 -9.17 -15.24
C GLU A 903 -20.77 -9.69 -16.58
N ALA A 904 -21.84 -10.49 -16.56
CA ALA A 904 -22.50 -10.96 -17.77
C ALA A 904 -23.14 -9.82 -18.60
N ILE A 905 -23.56 -8.71 -17.97
CA ILE A 905 -24.05 -7.51 -18.66
C ILE A 905 -22.85 -6.80 -19.30
N ILE A 906 -21.79 -6.57 -18.52
CA ILE A 906 -20.56 -5.88 -18.93
C ILE A 906 -19.90 -6.59 -20.13
N SER A 907 -19.76 -7.91 -20.05
CA SER A 907 -19.12 -8.73 -21.10
C SER A 907 -19.77 -8.58 -22.48
N LYS A 908 -21.07 -8.24 -22.55
CA LYS A 908 -21.80 -8.01 -23.82
C LYS A 908 -21.49 -6.66 -24.46
N ILE A 909 -21.09 -5.67 -23.66
CA ILE A 909 -20.98 -4.26 -24.09
C ILE A 909 -19.55 -3.72 -24.09
N GLN A 910 -18.62 -4.38 -23.40
CA GLN A 910 -17.26 -3.88 -23.16
C GLN A 910 -16.52 -3.43 -24.42
N ALA A 911 -16.74 -4.09 -25.56
CA ALA A 911 -16.10 -3.73 -26.83
C ALA A 911 -16.50 -2.33 -27.36
N TYR A 912 -17.64 -1.80 -26.92
CA TYR A 912 -18.21 -0.51 -27.33
C TYR A 912 -18.01 0.59 -26.28
N ALA A 913 -17.50 0.26 -25.10
CA ALA A 913 -17.28 1.19 -24.00
C ALA A 913 -15.80 1.62 -23.91
N LEU A 914 -15.57 2.85 -23.45
CA LEU A 914 -14.28 3.31 -22.92
C LEU A 914 -14.11 2.88 -21.47
N GLY A 915 -15.21 2.89 -20.70
CA GLY A 915 -15.26 2.45 -19.32
C GLY A 915 -16.68 2.34 -18.80
N TYR A 916 -16.84 1.67 -17.68
CA TYR A 916 -18.12 1.43 -17.02
C TYR A 916 -17.87 1.17 -15.53
N LYS A 917 -18.87 1.45 -14.69
CA LYS A 917 -18.83 1.08 -13.28
C LYS A 917 -20.22 1.04 -12.66
N LEU A 918 -20.36 0.32 -11.55
CA LEU A 918 -21.45 0.60 -10.61
C LEU A 918 -21.11 1.90 -9.84
N PRO A 919 -22.04 2.88 -9.75
CA PRO A 919 -21.78 4.21 -9.19
C PRO A 919 -21.84 4.25 -7.66
N GLY A 920 -22.16 3.13 -6.99
CA GLY A 920 -22.18 3.01 -5.53
C GLY A 920 -21.24 1.92 -5.05
N ALA A 921 -21.49 1.42 -3.83
CA ALA A 921 -20.67 0.40 -3.17
C ALA A 921 -20.53 -0.94 -3.93
N GLY A 922 -21.38 -1.20 -4.92
CA GLY A 922 -21.33 -2.41 -5.75
C GLY A 922 -22.43 -3.42 -5.43
N GLY A 923 -22.35 -4.61 -6.04
CA GLY A 923 -23.30 -5.71 -5.81
C GLY A 923 -24.61 -5.65 -6.61
N GLY A 924 -24.88 -4.55 -7.31
CA GLY A 924 -26.08 -4.34 -8.13
C GLY A 924 -26.41 -2.86 -8.34
N GLY A 925 -27.63 -2.57 -8.76
CA GLY A 925 -28.16 -1.21 -8.94
C GLY A 925 -28.00 -0.70 -10.38
N TYR A 926 -27.58 0.55 -10.53
CA TYR A 926 -27.32 1.15 -11.83
C TYR A 926 -25.91 0.84 -12.34
N LEU A 927 -25.77 0.69 -13.65
CA LEU A 927 -24.50 0.62 -14.36
C LEU A 927 -24.34 1.93 -15.15
N TYR A 928 -23.29 2.68 -14.83
CA TYR A 928 -22.89 3.85 -15.59
C TYR A 928 -21.87 3.44 -16.65
N ILE A 929 -22.10 3.85 -17.91
CA ILE A 929 -21.31 3.44 -19.06
C ILE A 929 -20.92 4.68 -19.85
N VAL A 930 -19.64 4.75 -20.23
CA VAL A 930 -19.10 5.74 -21.16
C VAL A 930 -18.78 5.01 -22.47
N ALA A 931 -19.58 5.24 -23.50
CA ALA A 931 -19.37 4.69 -24.84
C ALA A 931 -18.18 5.38 -25.53
N LYS A 932 -17.59 4.71 -26.53
CA LYS A 932 -16.49 5.27 -27.34
C LYS A 932 -16.90 6.50 -28.15
N ASP A 933 -18.11 6.44 -28.71
CA ASP A 933 -18.69 7.44 -29.60
C ASP A 933 -20.22 7.25 -29.65
N PRO A 934 -20.98 8.17 -30.28
CA PRO A 934 -22.43 8.07 -30.35
C PRO A 934 -22.94 6.79 -31.05
N GLY A 935 -22.20 6.27 -32.03
CA GLY A 935 -22.55 5.02 -32.72
C GLY A 935 -22.41 3.80 -31.81
N ALA A 936 -21.34 3.74 -31.03
CA ALA A 936 -21.12 2.74 -30.00
C ALA A 936 -22.21 2.80 -28.91
N ALA A 937 -22.64 4.00 -28.52
CA ALA A 937 -23.73 4.20 -27.57
C ALA A 937 -25.06 3.59 -28.07
N LEU A 938 -25.37 3.77 -29.37
CA LEU A 938 -26.54 3.15 -30.00
C LEU A 938 -26.45 1.62 -30.02
N GLN A 939 -25.27 1.04 -30.26
CA GLN A 939 -25.08 -0.41 -30.19
C GLN A 939 -25.30 -0.94 -28.77
N ILE A 940 -24.75 -0.27 -27.76
CA ILE A 940 -24.96 -0.63 -26.35
C ILE A 940 -26.46 -0.61 -26.02
N ARG A 941 -27.16 0.46 -26.41
CA ARG A 941 -28.62 0.57 -26.22
C ARG A 941 -29.36 -0.59 -26.89
N LYS A 942 -29.04 -0.88 -28.15
CA LYS A 942 -29.63 -1.99 -28.90
C LYS A 942 -29.43 -3.35 -28.21
N ILE A 943 -28.20 -3.66 -27.79
CA ILE A 943 -27.85 -4.93 -27.15
C ILE A 943 -28.63 -5.12 -25.85
N LEU A 944 -28.63 -4.11 -24.97
CA LEU A 944 -29.24 -4.22 -23.64
C LEU A 944 -30.77 -4.12 -23.67
N THR A 945 -31.36 -3.52 -24.70
CA THR A 945 -32.82 -3.50 -24.89
C THR A 945 -33.35 -4.78 -25.54
N LEU A 946 -32.62 -5.39 -26.48
CA LEU A 946 -33.05 -6.64 -27.13
C LEU A 946 -32.84 -7.87 -26.24
N SER A 947 -31.93 -7.80 -25.27
CA SER A 947 -31.61 -8.92 -24.38
C SER A 947 -31.40 -8.47 -22.94
N PRO A 948 -32.44 -7.90 -22.30
CA PRO A 948 -32.35 -7.45 -20.92
C PRO A 948 -32.13 -8.66 -19.98
N PRO A 949 -31.35 -8.49 -18.90
CA PRO A 949 -31.09 -9.57 -17.94
C PRO A 949 -32.33 -9.96 -17.12
N ASN A 950 -33.32 -9.07 -16.99
CA ASN A 950 -34.58 -9.29 -16.29
C ASN A 950 -35.63 -8.24 -16.72
N SER A 951 -36.87 -8.40 -16.26
CA SER A 951 -38.00 -7.51 -16.60
C SER A 951 -37.87 -6.07 -16.10
N ASN A 952 -37.03 -5.83 -15.08
CA ASN A 952 -36.87 -4.52 -14.48
C ASN A 952 -35.76 -3.70 -15.15
N ALA A 953 -34.87 -4.36 -15.88
CA ALA A 953 -33.67 -3.76 -16.44
C ALA A 953 -34.00 -2.81 -17.60
N ARG A 954 -33.50 -1.58 -17.54
CA ARG A 954 -33.89 -0.51 -18.47
C ARG A 954 -32.90 0.65 -18.48
N PHE A 955 -32.85 1.39 -19.58
CA PHE A 955 -32.18 2.69 -19.61
C PHE A 955 -33.00 3.74 -18.88
N VAL A 956 -32.30 4.66 -18.23
CA VAL A 956 -32.88 5.85 -17.60
C VAL A 956 -32.16 7.06 -18.17
N GLU A 957 -32.94 8.05 -18.61
CA GLU A 957 -32.35 9.29 -19.10
C GLU A 957 -31.77 10.07 -17.92
N MET A 958 -30.55 10.57 -18.09
CA MET A 958 -29.88 11.38 -17.09
C MET A 958 -29.47 12.73 -17.67
N SER A 959 -29.54 13.75 -16.84
CA SER A 959 -29.04 15.09 -17.15
C SER A 959 -28.29 15.64 -15.95
N LEU A 960 -27.26 16.43 -16.21
CA LEU A 960 -26.52 17.10 -15.15
C LEU A 960 -27.46 18.06 -14.38
N SER A 961 -27.35 18.08 -13.05
CA SER A 961 -28.15 18.97 -12.21
C SER A 961 -27.41 20.27 -11.91
N ASN A 962 -27.99 21.41 -12.30
CA ASN A 962 -27.34 22.72 -12.13
C ASN A 962 -27.65 23.38 -10.78
N LYS A 963 -28.47 22.74 -9.92
CA LYS A 963 -28.98 23.37 -8.68
C LYS A 963 -28.61 22.60 -7.40
N GLY A 964 -28.45 21.28 -7.47
CA GLY A 964 -28.29 20.46 -6.26
C GLY A 964 -29.57 20.47 -5.42
N LEU A 965 -29.42 20.41 -4.10
CA LEU A 965 -30.52 20.57 -3.14
C LEU A 965 -31.20 21.93 -3.33
N GLN A 966 -32.53 21.89 -3.46
CA GLN A 966 -33.41 23.05 -3.56
C GLN A 966 -34.49 22.95 -2.49
N ILE A 967 -34.70 24.04 -1.74
CA ILE A 967 -35.82 24.21 -0.83
C ILE A 967 -36.66 25.39 -1.35
N SER A 968 -37.97 25.21 -1.40
CA SER A 968 -38.92 26.24 -1.79
C SER A 968 -40.16 26.17 -0.92
N ARG A 969 -40.87 27.29 -0.78
CA ARG A 969 -42.17 27.36 -0.11
C ARG A 969 -43.25 27.64 -1.14
N SER A 970 -44.41 27.04 -0.98
CA SER A 970 -45.63 27.34 -1.74
C SER A 970 -46.69 27.89 -0.82
#